data_AF-A0A5C3LV50-F1
#
_entry.id   AF-A0A5C3LV50-F1
#
_cell.length_a   1.000
_cell.length_b   1.000
_cell.length_c   1.000
_cell.angle_alpha   90.00
_cell.angle_beta   90.00
_cell.angle_gamma   90.00
#
_symmetry.space_group_name_H-M   'P 1'
#
loop_
_entity.id
_entity.type
_entity.pdbx_description
1 polymer ?
#
loop_
_entity_poly.entity_id
_entity_poly.type
_entity_poly.pdbx_seq_one_letter_code
_entity_poly.pdbx_strand_id
1 'polypeptide(L)'
;MRLRALPLALLSLILPAVSADQANWSSHSPLHGPEPAPAPQSTTLVDALSADPDYTSLLHLLQRARLIPTLNKLNGSTFFAPTNDAIDRRSAKDSLWHSLLHDDSFVLTDNINEQLRQQLFYHLLNYSVPNVPTEPADPQVHKTLHFPRTPVEPPSKEPPPSPPWMPIPGGTLGGDPQRLRVGARSQGVWVGVDAFGEGGSEIVKGKEDAGNGVLLGIADVLDPPPSLSKIVSREASVSYFHKILTPTIRKLLNETPELTLFLPVDEAWKALDPYERLYLESEYASDDLVRILDMHAVVEKRVRYAESFQPALNLTTLDGTRLEIVVTPEETKVADAKLIKPDIYASNGVLHLVDSLLVPPGALQLTPEKYLLALNCTQFVSLLHSVNLKSLINNTETKYTILAPRDDVLSVFGDGEIPEKGSPELKKLLQYHFIPGKWSPSKLDDGLLLETSLEENGLDGDKQVLAVEVGATDKKSGEKSIRFGGAGVIGDPVEANNMLIYFVSRPLIPPSDSLQTALPFLDLSIFLAAVFSTSQAETLRTTPRTSLLMPQNLAFKRLGMLVSAHLLSASSKQDLENVILHHTLDTVEYAHSLQNGSQHTFATLEGSDIKVERTKNGTGYISSSGGWAGMKAELYPKDLLTQTGVIHELSDVLIPRSVQLSIGKLVKAAKGSTMATLVNKAGFDWILNGTAPPEDSEWADAKLGSAGWTLLCPPDDAFKDYNLTQLYADDVGLKVIVTQHLIPSPPRDADLDAETNALNNNQPLALDDSVTYSTLRSSSSAYGDIVFQQRTEDMQYVVGIKGARGTNGQADWARVLSWGRSTTGGGTGGVIQIDRLLVPYQPPWWIEYGAPSTVGAIGVAPTVEETRGSAAESVKAFIAGGFGGVAAVLVGHPFDLTKTRLQTASPGTYTGAVDVVKKTLARDGVSGLYRGMVPPLLGVTPIFAISFWAYDTSKQIIFALTPNRTTTSLSVGELATAGFMSAVPTTLVTAPVERAKVLLQVQGQGGSEHKYKGVADVLKHLYKEGGMRSIFRGTGATLARDGPGSAAYFAAYEVTKRALTPAGASPADLNLGAVILAGGTAGVAMWALAIPPDVLKSRIQSAPTGTYSGLLDCARKTIAQDGVRALWKGFAPAMARAFPANAATFLGVEASRKVMDGFF
;
A
#
# COMPACT_ATOMS: atom_id res chain seq x y z
N MET A 1 34.38 58.09 -41.47
CA MET A 1 33.29 58.63 -40.63
C MET A 1 33.45 58.03 -39.24
N ARG A 2 33.88 58.88 -38.31
CA ARG A 2 33.89 58.76 -36.84
C ARG A 2 34.72 57.60 -36.24
N LEU A 3 35.98 57.83 -35.85
CA LEU A 3 36.48 58.47 -34.59
C LEU A 3 36.72 57.37 -33.53
N ARG A 4 37.88 57.14 -32.87
CA ARG A 4 39.20 57.80 -32.68
C ARG A 4 40.21 56.68 -32.31
N ALA A 5 41.37 56.52 -32.94
CA ALA A 5 42.63 57.30 -32.82
C ALA A 5 43.36 57.11 -31.45
N LEU A 6 44.49 56.38 -31.49
CA LEU A 6 45.89 56.75 -31.15
C LEU A 6 46.13 57.81 -30.02
N PRO A 7 47.32 57.91 -29.36
CA PRO A 7 48.64 57.35 -29.73
C PRO A 7 49.61 57.00 -28.56
N LEU A 8 50.83 56.58 -28.98
CA LEU A 8 52.16 56.84 -28.43
C LEU A 8 52.32 57.66 -27.14
N ALA A 9 53.27 57.21 -26.32
CA ALA A 9 54.32 57.98 -25.62
C ALA A 9 54.85 57.08 -24.47
N LEU A 10 56.10 57.06 -23.99
CA LEU A 10 57.40 57.66 -24.28
C LEU A 10 58.32 57.04 -23.19
N LEU A 11 59.63 56.96 -23.44
CA LEU A 11 60.74 57.12 -22.47
C LEU A 11 60.78 56.24 -21.19
N SER A 12 61.74 55.32 -21.00
CA SER A 12 63.20 55.49 -20.77
C SER A 12 63.59 55.91 -19.35
N LEU A 13 64.73 55.33 -18.90
CA LEU A 13 65.73 55.84 -17.92
C LEU A 13 65.33 55.66 -16.43
N ILE A 14 66.15 55.18 -15.47
CA ILE A 14 67.59 55.26 -15.13
C ILE A 14 67.91 54.06 -14.18
N LEU A 15 68.93 53.19 -14.40
CA LEU A 15 70.29 53.11 -13.78
C LEU A 15 70.34 53.25 -12.21
N PRO A 16 71.37 52.74 -11.49
CA PRO A 16 72.74 52.34 -11.88
C PRO A 16 73.14 50.93 -11.36
N ALA A 17 74.34 50.34 -11.43
CA ALA A 17 75.71 50.76 -11.77
C ALA A 17 76.51 49.48 -12.18
N VAL A 18 77.34 49.49 -13.25
CA VAL A 18 78.82 49.61 -13.22
C VAL A 18 79.51 48.36 -12.62
N SER A 19 80.47 47.65 -13.22
CA SER A 19 81.38 47.86 -14.38
C SER A 19 81.92 46.52 -14.88
N ALA A 20 82.44 46.54 -16.11
CA ALA A 20 83.43 45.60 -16.65
C ALA A 20 84.72 45.60 -15.81
N ASP A 21 85.52 44.54 -15.83
CA ASP A 21 86.71 44.56 -16.69
C ASP A 21 87.44 43.23 -16.84
N GLN A 22 88.15 43.18 -17.96
CA GLN A 22 89.04 42.16 -18.47
C GLN A 22 90.15 41.74 -17.49
N ALA A 23 90.61 40.50 -17.62
CA ALA A 23 92.05 40.24 -17.54
C ALA A 23 92.40 39.00 -18.37
N ASN A 24 93.26 39.26 -19.35
CA ASN A 24 93.95 38.31 -20.19
C ASN A 24 95.37 38.13 -19.60
N TRP A 25 96.06 37.04 -19.99
CA TRP A 25 97.50 36.76 -19.85
C TRP A 25 97.94 36.19 -18.49
N SER A 26 98.91 35.28 -18.35
CA SER A 26 99.73 34.49 -19.29
C SER A 26 100.57 33.51 -18.45
N SER A 27 100.76 32.31 -19.00
CA SER A 27 102.00 31.51 -18.98
C SER A 27 102.66 31.07 -17.66
N HIS A 28 102.92 29.76 -17.55
CA HIS A 28 104.28 29.22 -17.73
C HIS A 28 104.29 27.67 -17.81
N SER A 29 104.96 27.20 -18.86
CA SER A 29 105.33 25.82 -19.24
C SER A 29 106.57 25.34 -18.45
N PRO A 30 107.36 24.31 -18.87
CA PRO A 30 107.13 23.04 -19.62
C PRO A 30 107.81 21.83 -18.90
N LEU A 31 107.69 20.54 -19.29
CA LEU A 31 108.43 19.75 -20.30
C LEU A 31 108.09 18.26 -19.98
N HIS A 32 107.92 17.28 -20.88
CA HIS A 32 108.58 16.97 -22.15
C HIS A 32 107.68 16.10 -23.05
N GLY A 33 107.67 16.39 -24.36
CA GLY A 33 107.89 15.42 -25.46
C GLY A 33 106.85 14.33 -25.77
N PRO A 34 106.18 14.34 -26.95
CA PRO A 34 105.00 13.52 -27.23
C PRO A 34 105.21 12.31 -28.15
N GLU A 35 104.33 11.31 -28.01
CA GLU A 35 103.90 10.35 -29.04
C GLU A 35 102.57 9.69 -28.61
N PRO A 36 101.72 9.23 -29.53
CA PRO A 36 100.82 9.99 -30.41
C PRO A 36 99.39 10.11 -29.84
N ALA A 37 98.64 11.10 -30.32
CA ALA A 37 97.25 11.36 -29.93
C ALA A 37 96.28 10.24 -30.38
N PRO A 38 95.23 9.91 -29.59
CA PRO A 38 94.11 9.11 -30.08
C PRO A 38 93.29 9.93 -31.09
N ALA A 39 92.82 9.28 -32.15
CA ALA A 39 92.05 9.90 -33.22
C ALA A 39 90.77 10.58 -32.70
N PRO A 40 90.41 11.77 -33.21
CA PRO A 40 89.15 12.43 -32.86
C PRO A 40 87.98 11.67 -33.51
N GLN A 41 87.08 11.10 -32.70
CA GLN A 41 85.79 10.63 -33.21
C GLN A 41 84.98 11.86 -33.65
N SER A 42 84.89 12.09 -34.95
CA SER A 42 84.17 13.20 -35.58
C SER A 42 82.69 12.90 -35.84
N THR A 43 82.13 11.87 -35.20
CA THR A 43 80.75 11.42 -35.40
C THR A 43 79.84 12.02 -34.32
N THR A 44 78.88 12.85 -34.73
CA THR A 44 77.82 13.33 -33.85
C THR A 44 76.76 12.23 -33.62
N LEU A 45 75.86 12.40 -32.64
CA LEU A 45 74.72 11.51 -32.41
C LEU A 45 73.84 11.37 -33.66
N VAL A 46 73.72 12.43 -34.46
CA VAL A 46 72.97 12.39 -35.73
C VAL A 46 73.72 11.56 -36.77
N ASP A 47 75.05 11.64 -36.79
CA ASP A 47 75.88 10.81 -37.68
C ASP A 47 75.79 9.33 -37.28
N ALA A 48 75.82 9.02 -35.98
CA ALA A 48 75.63 7.67 -35.45
C ALA A 48 74.24 7.08 -35.83
N LEU A 49 73.17 7.86 -35.66
CA LEU A 49 71.82 7.47 -36.10
C LEU A 49 71.74 7.26 -37.62
N SER A 50 72.45 8.07 -38.42
CA SER A 50 72.43 7.96 -39.88
C SER A 50 73.26 6.79 -40.41
N ALA A 51 74.22 6.30 -39.62
CA ALA A 51 75.10 5.19 -39.98
C ALA A 51 74.42 3.82 -39.81
N ASP A 52 73.40 3.72 -38.96
CA ASP A 52 72.66 2.48 -38.70
C ASP A 52 71.28 2.49 -39.41
N PRO A 53 71.00 1.52 -40.30
CA PRO A 53 69.74 1.47 -41.04
C PRO A 53 68.49 1.30 -40.17
N ASP A 54 68.62 0.86 -38.91
CA ASP A 54 67.48 0.68 -37.99
C ASP A 54 66.94 1.98 -37.38
N TYR A 55 67.50 3.15 -37.70
CA TYR A 55 67.01 4.43 -37.17
C TYR A 55 66.49 5.40 -38.25
N THR A 56 66.26 4.93 -39.48
CA THR A 56 65.75 5.77 -40.58
C THR A 56 64.41 6.44 -40.25
N SER A 57 63.49 5.71 -39.62
CA SER A 57 62.17 6.23 -39.22
C SER A 57 62.30 7.28 -38.11
N LEU A 58 63.22 7.07 -37.16
CA LEU A 58 63.52 8.03 -36.09
C LEU A 58 64.15 9.32 -36.65
N LEU A 59 65.08 9.20 -37.60
CA LEU A 59 65.73 10.33 -38.25
C LEU A 59 64.72 11.21 -39.00
N HIS A 60 63.78 10.58 -39.70
CA HIS A 60 62.68 11.27 -40.36
C HIS A 60 61.80 12.06 -39.37
N LEU A 61 61.46 11.45 -38.22
CA LEU A 61 60.69 12.13 -37.16
C LEU A 61 61.47 13.28 -36.51
N LEU A 62 62.77 13.12 -36.26
CA LEU A 62 63.64 14.18 -35.73
C LEU A 62 63.76 15.37 -36.69
N GLN A 63 63.80 15.11 -38.00
CA GLN A 63 63.79 16.14 -39.04
C GLN A 63 62.45 16.89 -39.04
N ARG A 64 61.32 16.17 -39.00
CA ARG A 64 59.98 16.78 -38.90
C ARG A 64 59.81 17.62 -37.63
N ALA A 65 60.29 17.12 -36.51
CA ALA A 65 60.29 17.83 -35.22
C ALA A 65 61.29 19.01 -35.15
N ARG A 66 62.13 19.21 -36.19
CA ARG A 66 63.21 20.21 -36.24
C ARG A 66 64.22 20.10 -35.08
N LEU A 67 64.49 18.87 -34.61
CA LEU A 67 65.39 18.61 -33.48
C LEU A 67 66.85 18.36 -33.86
N ILE A 68 67.15 18.14 -35.15
CA ILE A 68 68.53 17.90 -35.64
C ILE A 68 69.52 19.01 -35.21
N PRO A 69 69.21 20.32 -35.35
CA PRO A 69 70.13 21.36 -34.89
C PRO A 69 70.30 21.40 -33.37
N THR A 70 69.30 20.93 -32.62
CA THR A 70 69.37 20.86 -31.15
C THR A 70 70.30 19.72 -30.74
N LEU A 71 70.14 18.52 -31.31
CA LEU A 71 70.99 17.36 -31.01
C LEU A 71 72.47 17.64 -31.29
N ASN A 72 72.79 18.31 -32.40
CA ASN A 72 74.17 18.68 -32.73
C ASN A 72 74.78 19.73 -31.80
N LYS A 73 73.96 20.49 -31.06
CA LYS A 73 74.43 21.50 -30.09
C LYS A 73 74.56 20.97 -28.66
N LEU A 74 74.00 19.80 -28.36
CA LEU A 74 74.13 19.19 -27.03
C LEU A 74 75.57 18.69 -26.86
N ASN A 75 76.19 19.02 -25.73
CA ASN A 75 77.54 18.55 -25.37
C ASN A 75 77.41 17.52 -24.24
N GLY A 76 77.55 16.24 -24.59
CA GLY A 76 77.43 15.13 -23.64
C GLY A 76 75.97 14.86 -23.30
N SER A 77 75.22 14.22 -24.21
CA SER A 77 73.83 13.79 -23.97
C SER A 77 73.71 12.27 -23.99
N THR A 78 72.58 11.73 -23.54
CA THR A 78 72.22 10.32 -23.74
C THR A 78 70.91 10.26 -24.50
N PHE A 79 70.86 9.51 -25.60
CA PHE A 79 69.64 9.33 -26.37
C PHE A 79 69.21 7.87 -26.38
N PHE A 80 68.05 7.60 -25.79
CA PHE A 80 67.37 6.31 -25.88
C PHE A 80 66.61 6.26 -27.21
N ALA A 81 67.24 5.73 -28.25
CA ALA A 81 66.73 5.77 -29.62
C ALA A 81 65.84 4.55 -29.92
N PRO A 82 64.54 4.73 -30.17
CA PRO A 82 63.68 3.63 -30.60
C PRO A 82 64.09 3.16 -32.00
N THR A 83 64.18 1.84 -32.17
CA THR A 83 64.46 1.19 -33.47
C THR A 83 63.29 1.37 -34.45
N ASN A 84 63.52 1.11 -35.75
CA ASN A 84 62.46 1.16 -36.77
C ASN A 84 61.28 0.26 -36.39
N ASP A 85 61.56 -0.97 -35.94
CA ASP A 85 60.54 -1.91 -35.44
C ASP A 85 59.71 -1.33 -34.29
N ALA A 86 60.36 -0.60 -33.36
CA ALA A 86 59.70 0.08 -32.25
C ALA A 86 58.73 1.16 -32.75
N ILE A 87 59.17 1.95 -33.72
CA ILE A 87 58.42 3.06 -34.30
C ILE A 87 57.26 2.53 -35.16
N ASP A 88 57.46 1.45 -35.92
CA ASP A 88 56.42 0.82 -36.73
C ASP A 88 55.32 0.21 -35.83
N ARG A 89 55.71 -0.47 -34.74
CA ARG A 89 54.75 -0.92 -33.71
C ARG A 89 53.97 0.24 -33.10
N ARG A 90 54.60 1.40 -32.88
CA ARG A 90 53.94 2.60 -32.37
C ARG A 90 53.00 3.22 -33.39
N SER A 91 53.44 3.36 -34.64
CA SER A 91 52.67 3.87 -35.79
C SER A 91 51.38 3.08 -35.97
N ALA A 92 51.42 1.75 -35.81
CA ALA A 92 50.22 0.92 -35.91
C ALA A 92 49.17 1.19 -34.81
N LYS A 93 49.56 1.79 -33.68
CA LYS A 93 48.69 2.01 -32.50
C LYS A 93 48.31 3.47 -32.28
N ASP A 94 49.12 4.42 -32.74
CA ASP A 94 48.98 5.85 -32.45
C ASP A 94 48.83 6.65 -33.74
N SER A 95 47.64 7.24 -33.94
CA SER A 95 47.30 8.02 -35.13
C SER A 95 48.21 9.22 -35.35
N LEU A 96 48.80 9.78 -34.28
CA LEU A 96 49.75 10.89 -34.38
C LEU A 96 51.07 10.41 -35.00
N TRP A 97 51.59 9.27 -34.57
CA TRP A 97 52.82 8.71 -35.14
C TRP A 97 52.59 8.22 -36.57
N HIS A 98 51.42 7.63 -36.84
CA HIS A 98 51.05 7.18 -38.18
C HIS A 98 50.99 8.34 -39.19
N SER A 99 50.29 9.43 -38.84
CA SER A 99 50.22 10.60 -39.72
C SER A 99 51.59 11.26 -39.87
N LEU A 100 52.37 11.36 -38.80
CA LEU A 100 53.71 11.96 -38.85
C LEU A 100 54.74 11.12 -39.61
N LEU A 101 54.52 9.83 -39.81
CA LEU A 101 55.39 8.97 -40.62
C LEU A 101 54.97 8.92 -42.09
N HIS A 102 53.66 8.94 -42.39
CA HIS A 102 53.14 8.66 -43.74
C HIS A 102 52.52 9.85 -44.48
N ASP A 103 52.20 10.97 -43.80
CA ASP A 103 51.64 12.16 -44.44
C ASP A 103 52.76 13.10 -44.92
N ASP A 104 52.97 13.21 -46.24
CA ASP A 104 54.00 14.06 -46.86
C ASP A 104 53.60 15.55 -46.97
N SER A 105 52.44 15.95 -46.44
CA SER A 105 52.01 17.34 -46.49
C SER A 105 52.87 18.24 -45.60
N PHE A 106 53.45 19.30 -46.19
CA PHE A 106 54.33 20.26 -45.51
C PHE A 106 53.61 21.22 -44.54
N VAL A 107 52.29 21.09 -44.39
CA VAL A 107 51.44 21.97 -43.58
C VAL A 107 51.04 21.23 -42.30
N LEU A 108 51.93 21.21 -41.33
CA LEU A 108 51.65 20.66 -40.01
C LEU A 108 51.61 21.81 -39.00
N THR A 109 50.46 21.95 -38.34
CA THR A 109 50.19 22.95 -37.30
C THR A 109 51.24 22.84 -36.19
N ASP A 110 51.77 23.98 -35.71
CA ASP A 110 52.89 24.02 -34.73
C ASP A 110 52.64 23.19 -33.46
N ASN A 111 51.36 22.94 -33.11
CA ASN A 111 50.96 22.10 -31.98
C ASN A 111 51.30 20.60 -32.15
N ILE A 112 51.22 20.03 -33.36
CA ILE A 112 51.54 18.61 -33.60
C ILE A 112 53.06 18.40 -33.52
N ASN A 113 53.84 19.31 -34.13
CA ASN A 113 55.30 19.30 -34.04
C ASN A 113 55.80 19.56 -32.61
N GLU A 114 55.08 20.36 -31.82
CA GLU A 114 55.37 20.51 -30.40
C GLU A 114 55.07 19.24 -29.62
N GLN A 115 53.94 18.57 -29.84
CA GLN A 115 53.61 17.31 -29.19
C GLN A 115 54.65 16.22 -29.49
N LEU A 116 55.09 16.09 -30.75
CA LEU A 116 56.18 15.18 -31.11
C LEU A 116 57.50 15.53 -30.42
N ARG A 117 57.85 16.83 -30.36
CA ARG A 117 59.06 17.28 -29.64
C ARG A 117 59.00 16.91 -28.16
N GLN A 118 57.87 17.09 -27.50
CA GLN A 118 57.70 16.74 -26.09
C GLN A 118 57.90 15.24 -25.84
N GLN A 119 57.40 14.37 -26.72
CA GLN A 119 57.61 12.91 -26.62
C GLN A 119 59.07 12.54 -26.86
N LEU A 120 59.73 13.15 -27.85
CA LEU A 120 61.15 12.88 -28.16
C LEU A 120 62.09 13.41 -27.07
N PHE A 121 61.79 14.53 -26.41
CA PHE A 121 62.57 15.02 -25.28
C PHE A 121 62.56 14.09 -24.07
N TYR A 122 61.54 13.23 -23.93
CA TYR A 122 61.49 12.23 -22.86
C TYR A 122 62.55 11.13 -23.03
N HIS A 123 63.02 10.93 -24.26
CA HIS A 123 64.06 9.96 -24.59
C HIS A 123 65.49 10.52 -24.43
N LEU A 124 65.63 11.82 -24.11
CA LEU A 124 66.90 12.52 -24.07
C LEU A 124 67.29 12.93 -22.66
N LEU A 125 68.57 12.73 -22.32
CA LEU A 125 69.21 13.24 -21.12
C LEU A 125 70.24 14.31 -21.49
N ASN A 126 70.39 15.34 -20.65
CA ASN A 126 71.39 16.41 -20.85
C ASN A 126 72.80 16.06 -20.33
N TYR A 127 73.07 14.78 -20.12
CA TYR A 127 74.36 14.26 -19.68
C TYR A 127 74.54 12.86 -20.27
N SER A 128 75.80 12.46 -20.48
CA SER A 128 76.15 11.10 -20.92
C SER A 128 76.17 10.15 -19.73
N VAL A 129 75.37 9.08 -19.78
CA VAL A 129 75.35 8.04 -18.74
C VAL A 129 76.62 7.17 -18.91
N PRO A 130 77.53 7.16 -17.91
CA PRO A 130 78.81 6.48 -18.06
C PRO A 130 78.65 4.95 -18.08
N ASN A 131 77.86 4.41 -17.14
CA ASN A 131 77.57 2.98 -16.97
C ASN A 131 76.07 2.76 -16.81
N VAL A 132 75.54 1.80 -17.56
CA VAL A 132 74.17 1.30 -17.42
C VAL A 132 74.15 0.25 -16.30
N PRO A 133 73.11 0.15 -15.43
CA PRO A 133 73.08 -0.82 -14.35
C PRO A 133 73.25 -2.26 -14.88
N THR A 134 74.13 -3.03 -14.23
CA THR A 134 74.49 -4.41 -14.62
C THR A 134 73.93 -5.47 -13.68
N GLU A 135 73.51 -5.08 -12.48
CA GLU A 135 72.95 -5.97 -11.46
C GLU A 135 71.50 -5.58 -11.14
N PRO A 136 70.62 -6.55 -10.85
CA PRO A 136 69.25 -6.28 -10.39
C PRO A 136 69.27 -5.65 -8.99
N ALA A 137 69.49 -4.33 -8.96
CA ALA A 137 69.46 -3.46 -7.80
C ALA A 137 68.43 -2.34 -8.03
N ASP A 138 68.28 -1.42 -7.06
CA ASP A 138 67.35 -0.28 -7.15
C ASP A 138 67.52 0.49 -8.47
N PRO A 139 66.43 0.75 -9.23
CA PRO A 139 66.51 1.45 -10.51
C PRO A 139 67.17 2.83 -10.41
N GLN A 140 68.08 3.13 -11.33
CA GLN A 140 68.73 4.44 -11.40
C GLN A 140 67.75 5.50 -11.93
N VAL A 141 67.62 6.62 -11.22
CA VAL A 141 66.72 7.72 -11.58
C VAL A 141 67.47 8.80 -12.36
N HIS A 142 66.97 9.13 -13.55
CA HIS A 142 67.53 10.15 -14.44
C HIS A 142 66.52 11.27 -14.70
N LYS A 143 67.02 12.49 -14.95
CA LYS A 143 66.23 13.67 -15.32
C LYS A 143 66.31 13.86 -16.83
N THR A 144 65.16 13.85 -17.50
CA THR A 144 65.06 13.98 -18.95
C THR A 144 65.11 15.44 -19.40
N LEU A 145 65.12 15.68 -20.71
CA LEU A 145 64.92 17.00 -21.30
C LEU A 145 63.43 17.35 -21.50
N HIS A 146 62.51 16.49 -21.06
CA HIS A 146 61.07 16.73 -21.15
C HIS A 146 60.60 17.55 -19.96
N PHE A 147 60.05 18.74 -20.23
CA PHE A 147 59.39 19.58 -19.24
C PHE A 147 57.88 19.60 -19.54
N PRO A 148 57.07 18.85 -18.78
CA PRO A 148 55.63 18.78 -19.00
C PRO A 148 54.95 20.16 -18.91
N ARG A 149 54.00 20.40 -19.81
CA ARG A 149 53.23 21.65 -19.87
C ARG A 149 51.83 21.45 -20.45
N THR A 150 50.91 22.32 -20.08
CA THR A 150 49.54 22.31 -20.61
C THR A 150 49.54 22.87 -22.04
N PRO A 151 48.92 22.19 -23.02
CA PRO A 151 48.73 22.73 -24.36
C PRO A 151 47.87 24.01 -24.34
N VAL A 152 48.21 25.01 -25.15
CA VAL A 152 47.44 26.26 -25.29
C VAL A 152 46.61 26.18 -26.58
N GLU A 153 45.29 26.36 -26.48
CA GLU A 153 44.37 26.43 -27.64
C GLU A 153 43.64 27.79 -27.70
N PRO A 154 43.58 28.49 -28.85
CA PRO A 154 44.24 28.17 -30.13
C PRO A 154 45.77 28.38 -30.10
N PRO A 155 46.54 27.74 -30.99
CA PRO A 155 47.99 27.81 -30.98
C PRO A 155 48.49 29.25 -31.07
N SER A 156 49.37 29.64 -30.14
CA SER A 156 50.04 30.94 -30.21
C SER A 156 50.87 31.02 -31.48
N LYS A 157 50.77 32.14 -32.20
CA LYS A 157 51.67 32.47 -33.33
C LYS A 157 53.00 33.05 -32.84
N GLU A 158 53.13 33.32 -31.55
CA GLU A 158 54.35 33.84 -30.96
C GLU A 158 55.34 32.70 -30.69
N PRO A 159 56.65 32.90 -30.97
CA PRO A 159 57.66 31.90 -30.64
C PRO A 159 57.68 31.65 -29.12
N PRO A 160 57.94 30.41 -28.67
CA PRO A 160 57.95 30.10 -27.25
C PRO A 160 58.96 30.97 -26.49
N PRO A 161 58.65 31.40 -25.25
CA PRO A 161 59.47 32.35 -24.49
C PRO A 161 60.84 31.79 -24.09
N SER A 162 61.05 30.50 -24.27
CA SER A 162 62.33 29.81 -24.03
C SER A 162 62.48 28.67 -25.05
N PRO A 163 63.71 28.21 -25.32
CA PRO A 163 63.91 27.03 -26.14
C PRO A 163 63.09 25.85 -25.61
N PRO A 164 62.56 24.98 -26.49
CA PRO A 164 61.56 23.99 -26.12
C PRO A 164 62.04 22.89 -25.13
N TRP A 165 63.34 22.85 -24.83
CA TRP A 165 63.99 21.97 -23.85
C TRP A 165 64.39 22.68 -22.54
N MET A 166 63.94 23.92 -22.31
CA MET A 166 64.15 24.66 -21.06
C MET A 166 62.85 24.73 -20.22
N PRO A 167 62.97 24.87 -18.89
CA PRO A 167 61.81 25.01 -18.02
C PRO A 167 61.06 26.32 -18.30
N ILE A 168 59.72 26.24 -18.28
CA ILE A 168 58.84 27.40 -18.44
C ILE A 168 58.29 27.76 -17.05
N PRO A 169 58.25 29.05 -16.66
CA PRO A 169 57.58 29.48 -15.43
C PRO A 169 56.11 29.03 -15.42
N GLY A 170 55.70 28.28 -14.39
CA GLY A 170 54.34 27.73 -14.29
C GLY A 170 54.11 26.41 -15.03
N GLY A 171 55.17 25.65 -15.35
CA GLY A 171 55.05 24.27 -15.85
C GLY A 171 54.33 23.34 -14.87
N THR A 172 53.78 22.22 -15.35
CA THR A 172 52.89 21.35 -14.54
C THR A 172 53.62 20.59 -13.42
N LEU A 173 54.96 20.56 -13.44
CA LEU A 173 55.84 20.03 -12.38
C LEU A 173 56.68 21.13 -11.69
N GLY A 174 56.25 22.39 -11.70
CA GLY A 174 56.98 23.48 -11.02
C GLY A 174 58.34 23.82 -11.63
N GLY A 175 58.49 23.58 -12.92
CA GLY A 175 59.73 23.83 -13.67
C GLY A 175 60.79 22.73 -13.54
N ASP A 176 60.48 21.61 -12.87
CA ASP A 176 61.34 20.42 -12.87
C ASP A 176 61.13 19.57 -14.13
N PRO A 177 62.18 18.93 -14.66
CA PRO A 177 62.05 17.99 -15.77
C PRO A 177 61.40 16.69 -15.31
N GLN A 178 60.76 15.99 -16.25
CA GLN A 178 60.22 14.66 -16.01
C GLN A 178 61.34 13.64 -15.76
N ARG A 179 61.07 12.67 -14.91
CA ARG A 179 62.00 11.62 -14.50
C ARG A 179 61.82 10.33 -15.33
N LEU A 180 62.91 9.60 -15.48
CA LEU A 180 63.00 8.33 -16.17
C LEU A 180 63.86 7.36 -15.34
N ARG A 181 63.44 6.11 -15.21
CA ARG A 181 64.22 5.08 -14.49
C ARG A 181 64.86 4.10 -15.44
N VAL A 182 66.06 3.63 -15.09
CA VAL A 182 66.75 2.55 -15.79
C VAL A 182 67.05 1.45 -14.78
N GLY A 183 66.59 0.24 -15.04
CA GLY A 183 66.75 -0.92 -14.18
C GLY A 183 67.32 -2.11 -14.94
N ALA A 184 68.04 -3.00 -14.24
CA ALA A 184 68.53 -4.24 -14.80
C ALA A 184 67.68 -5.42 -14.32
N ARG A 185 67.36 -6.35 -15.22
CA ARG A 185 66.74 -7.65 -14.90
C ARG A 185 67.66 -8.78 -15.35
N SER A 186 67.33 -10.01 -14.97
CA SER A 186 68.12 -11.22 -15.29
C SER A 186 68.39 -11.45 -16.78
N GLN A 187 67.67 -10.78 -17.69
CA GLN A 187 67.79 -10.93 -19.14
C GLN A 187 68.24 -9.67 -19.91
N GLY A 188 68.51 -8.54 -19.23
CA GLY A 188 68.92 -7.30 -19.91
C GLY A 188 68.60 -6.03 -19.12
N VAL A 189 68.81 -4.87 -19.73
CA VAL A 189 68.53 -3.56 -19.13
C VAL A 189 67.27 -2.96 -19.74
N TRP A 190 66.42 -2.41 -18.89
CA TRP A 190 65.13 -1.83 -19.24
C TRP A 190 65.09 -0.34 -18.86
N VAL A 191 64.52 0.48 -19.75
CA VAL A 191 64.38 1.93 -19.61
C VAL A 191 62.91 2.29 -19.48
N GLY A 192 62.57 3.24 -18.60
CA GLY A 192 61.18 3.58 -18.30
C GLY A 192 60.49 2.58 -17.36
N VAL A 193 61.27 1.91 -16.51
CA VAL A 193 60.76 1.00 -15.48
C VAL A 193 60.08 1.77 -14.33
N ASP A 194 59.25 1.08 -13.55
CA ASP A 194 58.68 1.63 -12.32
C ASP A 194 59.67 1.59 -11.14
N ALA A 195 59.22 1.96 -9.93
CA ALA A 195 60.07 2.02 -8.74
C ALA A 195 60.66 0.67 -8.33
N PHE A 196 60.04 -0.44 -8.74
CA PHE A 196 60.51 -1.81 -8.46
C PHE A 196 61.28 -2.42 -9.63
N GLY A 197 61.50 -1.65 -10.70
CA GLY A 197 62.19 -2.14 -11.89
C GLY A 197 61.30 -2.93 -12.83
N GLU A 198 59.96 -2.86 -12.72
CA GLU A 198 58.98 -3.54 -13.57
C GLU A 198 58.51 -2.65 -14.75
N GLY A 199 58.01 -3.25 -15.85
CA GLY A 199 57.60 -2.52 -17.07
C GLY A 199 58.76 -1.96 -17.93
N GLY A 200 58.52 -0.92 -18.72
CA GLY A 200 59.55 -0.25 -19.54
C GLY A 200 59.87 -0.92 -20.89
N SER A 201 60.95 -0.45 -21.52
CA SER A 201 61.43 -0.83 -22.85
C SER A 201 62.86 -1.39 -22.76
N GLU A 202 63.11 -2.56 -23.34
CA GLU A 202 64.42 -3.22 -23.32
C GLU A 202 65.44 -2.48 -24.19
N ILE A 203 66.68 -2.36 -23.72
CA ILE A 203 67.82 -1.89 -24.52
C ILE A 203 68.30 -3.05 -25.40
N VAL A 204 67.96 -3.00 -26.68
CA VAL A 204 68.27 -4.05 -27.67
C VAL A 204 69.58 -3.82 -28.41
N LYS A 205 70.05 -2.56 -28.46
CA LYS A 205 71.36 -2.22 -29.02
C LYS A 205 72.23 -1.60 -27.95
N GLY A 206 73.46 -2.12 -27.85
CA GLY A 206 74.45 -1.70 -26.86
C GLY A 206 74.83 -0.22 -26.98
N LYS A 207 75.58 0.24 -25.98
CA LYS A 207 76.07 1.62 -25.88
C LYS A 207 76.98 1.96 -27.07
N GLU A 208 76.63 3.00 -27.83
CA GLU A 208 77.47 3.59 -28.88
C GLU A 208 77.89 5.00 -28.46
N ASP A 209 79.20 5.25 -28.39
CA ASP A 209 79.77 6.54 -28.01
C ASP A 209 79.92 7.44 -29.25
N ALA A 210 79.32 8.62 -29.22
CA ALA A 210 79.45 9.67 -30.21
C ALA A 210 80.20 10.88 -29.63
N GLY A 211 80.81 11.70 -30.47
CA GLY A 211 81.62 12.86 -30.07
C GLY A 211 80.86 13.90 -29.23
N ASN A 212 79.52 13.88 -29.26
CA ASN A 212 78.66 14.76 -28.47
C ASN A 212 77.63 14.03 -27.57
N GLY A 213 77.73 12.71 -27.38
CA GLY A 213 76.85 11.96 -26.48
C GLY A 213 76.92 10.43 -26.60
N VAL A 214 75.94 9.76 -26.00
CA VAL A 214 75.79 8.30 -25.99
C VAL A 214 74.46 7.91 -26.63
N LEU A 215 74.47 6.93 -27.52
CA LEU A 215 73.29 6.35 -28.16
C LEU A 215 73.00 4.96 -27.59
N LEU A 216 71.75 4.71 -27.22
CA LEU A 216 71.26 3.41 -26.72
C LEU A 216 69.99 3.04 -27.47
N GLY A 217 70.00 1.92 -28.20
CA GLY A 217 68.84 1.50 -28.99
C GLY A 217 67.83 0.72 -28.16
N ILE A 218 66.57 1.13 -28.20
CA ILE A 218 65.49 0.55 -27.39
C ILE A 218 64.43 -0.18 -28.25
N ALA A 219 63.82 -1.20 -27.66
CA ALA A 219 62.84 -2.07 -28.30
C ALA A 219 61.51 -1.37 -28.57
N ASP A 220 61.08 -0.46 -27.71
CA ASP A 220 59.80 0.25 -27.80
C ASP A 220 59.97 1.74 -27.49
N VAL A 221 59.08 2.57 -28.03
CA VAL A 221 59.03 4.02 -27.79
C VAL A 221 58.61 4.31 -26.34
N LEU A 222 59.36 5.17 -25.64
CA LEU A 222 59.04 5.60 -24.26
C LEU A 222 57.88 6.59 -24.25
N ASP A 223 56.83 6.27 -23.52
CA ASP A 223 55.69 7.17 -23.31
C ASP A 223 55.95 8.13 -22.14
N PRO A 224 55.81 9.46 -22.33
CA PRO A 224 55.84 10.38 -21.21
C PRO A 224 54.69 10.05 -20.24
N PRO A 225 54.89 10.14 -18.92
CA PRO A 225 53.86 9.82 -17.96
C PRO A 225 52.61 10.71 -18.13
N PRO A 226 51.40 10.13 -18.12
CA PRO A 226 50.16 10.90 -18.30
C PRO A 226 49.78 11.68 -17.03
N SER A 227 48.68 12.45 -17.07
CA SER A 227 48.20 13.18 -15.88
C SER A 227 47.76 12.24 -14.75
N LEU A 228 47.78 12.71 -13.51
CA LEU A 228 47.38 11.93 -12.33
C LEU A 228 45.98 11.32 -12.49
N SER A 229 45.03 12.08 -13.05
CA SER A 229 43.68 11.58 -13.37
C SER A 229 43.69 10.33 -14.28
N LYS A 230 44.56 10.30 -15.29
CA LYS A 230 44.74 9.13 -16.18
C LYS A 230 45.48 7.99 -15.49
N ILE A 231 46.45 8.29 -14.63
CA ILE A 231 47.18 7.27 -13.85
C ILE A 231 46.22 6.54 -12.91
N VAL A 232 45.43 7.28 -12.13
CA VAL A 232 44.42 6.70 -11.22
C VAL A 232 43.42 5.83 -11.98
N SER A 233 43.09 6.16 -13.24
CA SER A 233 42.20 5.31 -14.06
C SER A 233 42.83 4.01 -14.58
N ARG A 234 44.16 3.92 -14.59
CA ARG A 234 44.93 2.77 -15.11
C ARG A 234 45.50 1.89 -14.01
N GLU A 235 45.73 2.46 -12.83
CA GLU A 235 46.33 1.77 -11.70
C GLU A 235 45.33 0.82 -11.05
N ALA A 236 45.56 -0.48 -11.21
CA ALA A 236 44.65 -1.53 -10.73
C ALA A 236 44.47 -1.52 -9.20
N SER A 237 45.50 -1.08 -8.47
CA SER A 237 45.55 -1.06 -7.01
C SER A 237 44.60 -0.02 -6.38
N VAL A 238 44.06 0.92 -7.17
CA VAL A 238 43.16 2.02 -6.72
C VAL A 238 41.86 2.04 -7.53
N SER A 239 41.44 0.87 -8.02
CA SER A 239 40.26 0.72 -8.88
C SER A 239 38.97 1.17 -8.20
N TYR A 240 38.87 0.99 -6.87
CA TYR A 240 37.74 1.44 -6.07
C TYR A 240 37.66 2.96 -6.03
N PHE A 241 38.78 3.64 -5.74
CA PHE A 241 38.82 5.11 -5.73
C PHE A 241 38.44 5.68 -7.10
N HIS A 242 38.89 5.05 -8.19
CA HIS A 242 38.49 5.43 -9.55
C HIS A 242 36.97 5.36 -9.78
N LYS A 243 36.30 4.34 -9.24
CA LYS A 243 34.84 4.14 -9.36
C LYS A 243 34.04 5.26 -8.71
N ILE A 244 34.52 5.79 -7.59
CA ILE A 244 33.83 6.83 -6.80
C ILE A 244 34.28 8.27 -7.13
N LEU A 245 35.10 8.45 -8.18
CA LEU A 245 35.56 9.77 -8.59
C LEU A 245 34.41 10.67 -9.04
N THR A 246 34.19 11.76 -8.31
CA THR A 246 33.26 12.82 -8.72
C THR A 246 33.87 13.68 -9.85
N PRO A 247 33.04 14.37 -10.65
CA PRO A 247 33.54 15.28 -11.69
C PRO A 247 34.48 16.36 -11.15
N THR A 248 34.20 16.86 -9.94
CA THR A 248 35.01 17.84 -9.22
C THR A 248 36.41 17.30 -8.93
N ILE A 249 36.51 16.09 -8.38
CA ILE A 249 37.79 15.45 -8.10
C ILE A 249 38.56 15.15 -9.39
N ARG A 250 37.87 14.66 -10.42
CA ARG A 250 38.51 14.35 -11.71
C ARG A 250 39.15 15.60 -12.33
N LYS A 251 38.49 16.74 -12.20
CA LYS A 251 39.02 18.05 -12.61
C LYS A 251 40.25 18.45 -11.79
N LEU A 252 40.18 18.33 -10.46
CA LEU A 252 41.30 18.59 -9.56
C LEU A 252 42.54 17.75 -9.91
N LEU A 253 42.39 16.44 -10.09
CA LEU A 253 43.49 15.54 -10.44
C LEU A 253 44.11 15.81 -11.82
N ASN A 254 43.38 16.45 -12.73
CA ASN A 254 43.84 16.72 -14.08
C ASN A 254 44.48 18.10 -14.24
N GLU A 255 43.97 19.11 -13.53
CA GLU A 255 44.35 20.51 -13.70
C GLU A 255 45.36 21.01 -12.65
N THR A 256 45.40 20.41 -11.46
CA THR A 256 46.29 20.88 -10.38
C THR A 256 47.75 20.53 -10.69
N PRO A 257 48.65 21.53 -10.82
CA PRO A 257 50.09 21.30 -11.00
C PRO A 257 50.77 21.01 -9.65
N GLU A 258 51.99 20.46 -9.70
CA GLU A 258 52.84 20.23 -8.51
C GLU A 258 52.22 19.33 -7.43
N LEU A 259 51.26 18.48 -7.81
CA LEU A 259 50.49 17.68 -6.86
C LEU A 259 51.29 16.45 -6.39
N THR A 260 51.48 16.33 -5.08
CA THR A 260 51.96 15.09 -4.44
C THR A 260 50.77 14.39 -3.81
N LEU A 261 50.45 13.20 -4.28
CA LEU A 261 49.24 12.49 -3.89
C LEU A 261 49.58 11.16 -3.19
N PHE A 262 49.04 10.93 -2.01
CA PHE A 262 49.16 9.67 -1.27
C PHE A 262 47.83 8.93 -1.35
N LEU A 263 47.60 8.04 -2.32
CA LEU A 263 46.32 7.34 -2.41
C LEU A 263 46.33 5.98 -1.71
N PRO A 264 45.28 5.67 -0.94
CA PRO A 264 45.14 4.36 -0.35
C PRO A 264 44.73 3.30 -1.38
N VAL A 265 45.31 2.10 -1.26
CA VAL A 265 44.97 0.94 -2.09
C VAL A 265 43.56 0.42 -1.82
N ASP A 266 43.00 -0.38 -2.73
CA ASP A 266 41.64 -0.91 -2.65
C ASP A 266 41.33 -1.66 -1.34
N GLU A 267 42.32 -2.35 -0.74
CA GLU A 267 42.14 -3.03 0.56
C GLU A 267 41.85 -2.06 1.71
N ALA A 268 42.41 -0.85 1.68
CA ALA A 268 42.15 0.17 2.68
C ALA A 268 40.68 0.62 2.66
N TRP A 269 40.08 0.74 1.47
CA TRP A 269 38.68 1.09 1.30
C TRP A 269 37.73 -0.05 1.69
N LYS A 270 38.18 -1.30 1.54
CA LYS A 270 37.42 -2.49 1.97
C LYS A 270 37.33 -2.62 3.50
N ALA A 271 38.24 -1.99 4.23
CA ALA A 271 38.23 -1.96 5.69
C ALA A 271 37.13 -1.05 6.27
N LEU A 272 36.56 -0.14 5.48
CA LEU A 272 35.44 0.72 5.89
C LEU A 272 34.15 -0.09 6.10
N ASP A 273 33.30 0.41 7.01
CA ASP A 273 31.97 -0.15 7.23
C ASP A 273 31.16 -0.20 5.92
N PRO A 274 30.35 -1.24 5.67
CA PRO A 274 29.58 -1.36 4.43
C PRO A 274 28.68 -0.14 4.14
N TYR A 275 28.11 0.50 5.16
CA TYR A 275 27.24 1.67 5.00
C TYR A 275 28.03 2.95 4.73
N GLU A 276 29.23 3.10 5.32
CA GLU A 276 30.15 4.19 4.97
C GLU A 276 30.55 4.09 3.50
N ARG A 277 30.85 2.88 3.04
CA ARG A 277 31.17 2.62 1.64
C ARG A 277 30.00 2.95 0.72
N LEU A 278 28.81 2.48 1.06
CA LEU A 278 27.59 2.76 0.29
C LEU A 278 27.30 4.27 0.22
N TYR A 279 27.54 5.01 1.31
CA TYR A 279 27.46 6.46 1.32
C TYR A 279 28.47 7.09 0.37
N LEU A 280 29.75 6.69 0.42
CA LEU A 280 30.81 7.21 -0.45
C LEU A 280 30.59 6.91 -1.94
N GLU A 281 29.86 5.84 -2.28
CA GLU A 281 29.46 5.55 -3.66
C GLU A 281 28.29 6.44 -4.15
N SER A 282 27.63 7.17 -3.24
CA SER A 282 26.48 8.03 -3.56
C SER A 282 26.90 9.43 -4.05
N GLU A 283 26.02 10.11 -4.78
CA GLU A 283 26.24 11.49 -5.24
C GLU A 283 26.32 12.51 -4.09
N TYR A 284 25.80 12.17 -2.91
CA TYR A 284 25.76 13.04 -1.73
C TYR A 284 27.07 13.08 -0.94
N ALA A 285 28.01 12.19 -1.24
CA ALA A 285 29.31 12.14 -0.59
C ALA A 285 30.36 13.05 -1.25
N SER A 286 30.01 13.82 -2.29
CA SER A 286 30.99 14.61 -3.04
C SER A 286 31.84 15.54 -2.17
N ASP A 287 31.24 16.25 -1.21
CA ASP A 287 31.96 17.18 -0.35
C ASP A 287 32.88 16.45 0.64
N ASP A 288 32.42 15.34 1.21
CA ASP A 288 33.22 14.53 2.12
C ASP A 288 34.36 13.80 1.37
N LEU A 289 34.13 13.35 0.14
CA LEU A 289 35.16 12.76 -0.73
C LEU A 289 36.24 13.78 -1.10
N VAL A 290 35.86 15.04 -1.36
CA VAL A 290 36.82 16.13 -1.59
C VAL A 290 37.66 16.36 -0.34
N ARG A 291 37.05 16.43 0.85
CA ARG A 291 37.81 16.56 2.12
C ARG A 291 38.75 15.38 2.37
N ILE A 292 38.29 14.15 2.12
CA ILE A 292 39.13 12.96 2.23
C ILE A 292 40.30 13.08 1.24
N LEU A 293 40.05 13.46 -0.01
CA LEU A 293 41.13 13.65 -0.98
C LEU A 293 42.10 14.75 -0.58
N ASP A 294 41.59 15.86 -0.04
CA ASP A 294 42.40 17.00 0.40
C ASP A 294 43.36 16.59 1.53
N MET A 295 42.97 15.64 2.39
CA MET A 295 43.85 15.02 3.40
C MET A 295 44.96 14.13 2.79
N HIS A 296 44.75 13.63 1.57
CA HIS A 296 45.72 12.79 0.84
C HIS A 296 46.56 13.59 -0.18
N ALA A 297 46.22 14.85 -0.41
CA ALA A 297 46.82 15.70 -1.42
C ALA A 297 47.70 16.80 -0.79
N VAL A 298 48.90 16.98 -1.34
CA VAL A 298 49.86 18.01 -0.93
C VAL A 298 50.25 18.82 -2.15
N VAL A 299 50.13 20.15 -2.05
CA VAL A 299 50.60 21.10 -3.07
C VAL A 299 51.60 22.05 -2.44
N GLU A 300 52.86 21.93 -2.85
CA GLU A 300 53.97 22.81 -2.47
C GLU A 300 54.69 23.28 -3.74
N LYS A 301 55.63 24.23 -3.62
CA LYS A 301 56.42 24.78 -4.76
C LYS A 301 57.13 23.73 -5.64
N ARG A 302 57.25 22.48 -5.18
CA ARG A 302 57.87 21.35 -5.87
C ARG A 302 57.21 20.04 -5.46
N VAL A 303 57.14 19.11 -6.40
CA VAL A 303 56.67 17.73 -6.19
C VAL A 303 57.61 16.97 -5.25
N ARG A 304 57.06 16.23 -4.28
CA ARG A 304 57.82 15.49 -3.27
C ARG A 304 57.94 14.02 -3.63
N TYR A 305 59.15 13.63 -4.03
CA TYR A 305 59.51 12.25 -4.35
C TYR A 305 60.04 11.52 -3.13
N ALA A 306 60.07 10.19 -3.14
CA ALA A 306 60.44 9.37 -1.99
C ALA A 306 61.87 9.63 -1.49
N GLU A 307 62.80 9.99 -2.38
CA GLU A 307 64.16 10.41 -2.03
C GLU A 307 64.20 11.63 -1.09
N SER A 308 63.17 12.49 -1.14
CA SER A 308 63.10 13.72 -0.34
C SER A 308 62.52 13.52 1.06
N PHE A 309 62.06 12.30 1.38
CA PHE A 309 61.52 11.96 2.70
C PHE A 309 62.60 11.78 3.77
N GLN A 310 63.89 11.75 3.38
CA GLN A 310 65.01 11.76 4.31
C GLN A 310 65.74 13.12 4.30
N PRO A 311 65.99 13.75 5.47
CA PRO A 311 65.50 13.37 6.81
C PRO A 311 63.97 13.60 6.95
N ALA A 312 63.35 12.99 7.98
CA ALA A 312 61.92 13.04 8.24
C ALA A 312 61.28 14.42 7.95
N LEU A 313 60.16 14.41 7.23
CA LEU A 313 59.59 15.60 6.61
C LEU A 313 58.13 15.79 7.03
N ASN A 314 57.76 17.04 7.29
CA ASN A 314 56.37 17.41 7.54
C ASN A 314 55.80 18.10 6.31
N LEU A 315 54.73 17.55 5.76
CA LEU A 315 54.01 18.11 4.62
C LEU A 315 52.66 18.66 5.08
N THR A 316 52.24 19.79 4.52
CA THR A 316 50.89 20.34 4.78
C THR A 316 49.96 19.91 3.66
N THR A 317 48.89 19.22 4.03
CA THR A 317 47.85 18.75 3.10
C THR A 317 46.96 19.90 2.64
N LEU A 318 46.16 19.69 1.59
CA LEU A 318 45.16 20.65 1.16
C LEU A 318 44.05 20.85 2.21
N ASP A 319 43.78 19.85 3.06
CA ASP A 319 42.88 19.97 4.22
C ASP A 319 43.47 20.87 5.34
N GLY A 320 44.77 21.17 5.28
CA GLY A 320 45.50 21.99 6.25
C GLY A 320 46.14 21.19 7.38
N THR A 321 45.87 19.88 7.45
CA THR A 321 46.49 18.96 8.40
C THR A 321 47.94 18.66 8.01
N ARG A 322 48.84 18.54 8.99
CA ARG A 322 50.25 18.20 8.76
C ARG A 322 50.45 16.69 8.77
N LEU A 323 50.99 16.14 7.70
CA LEU A 323 51.43 14.76 7.60
C LEU A 323 52.91 14.65 7.97
N GLU A 324 53.20 13.85 8.99
CA GLU A 324 54.56 13.49 9.37
C GLU A 324 55.02 12.27 8.57
N ILE A 325 56.13 12.39 7.86
CA ILE A 325 56.73 11.27 7.12
C ILE A 325 57.93 10.77 7.88
N VAL A 326 57.84 9.53 8.36
CA VAL A 326 58.89 8.86 9.13
C VAL A 326 59.49 7.73 8.28
N VAL A 327 60.78 7.84 7.99
CA VAL A 327 61.51 6.81 7.25
C VAL A 327 62.34 5.97 8.22
N THR A 328 62.05 4.67 8.28
CA THR A 328 62.81 3.68 9.05
C THR A 328 63.57 2.75 8.09
N PRO A 329 64.56 1.98 8.56
CA PRO A 329 65.28 1.02 7.71
C PRO A 329 64.38 -0.08 7.11
N GLU A 330 63.23 -0.36 7.72
CA GLU A 330 62.31 -1.42 7.29
C GLU A 330 61.12 -0.89 6.47
N GLU A 331 60.64 0.33 6.75
CA GLU A 331 59.49 0.91 6.07
C GLU A 331 59.44 2.46 6.14
N THR A 332 58.73 3.06 5.19
CA THR A 332 58.36 4.47 5.22
C THR A 332 56.90 4.62 5.63
N LYS A 333 56.62 5.43 6.65
CA LYS A 333 55.25 5.75 7.08
C LYS A 333 54.91 7.20 6.74
N VAL A 334 53.69 7.39 6.25
CA VAL A 334 53.07 8.68 5.98
C VAL A 334 51.93 8.83 6.98
N ALA A 335 52.12 9.67 8.00
CA ALA A 335 51.38 9.59 9.24
C ALA A 335 51.41 8.14 9.80
N ASP A 336 50.25 7.49 9.93
CA ASP A 336 50.15 6.10 10.38
C ASP A 336 50.11 5.08 9.23
N ALA A 337 50.00 5.52 7.98
CA ALA A 337 49.86 4.64 6.81
C ALA A 337 51.23 4.23 6.25
N LYS A 338 51.40 2.95 5.90
CA LYS A 338 52.62 2.45 5.28
C LYS A 338 52.65 2.78 3.79
N LEU A 339 53.80 3.24 3.31
CA LEU A 339 54.05 3.46 1.89
C LEU A 339 54.26 2.12 1.17
N ILE A 340 53.35 1.78 0.26
CA ILE A 340 53.33 0.52 -0.49
C ILE A 340 54.06 0.65 -1.82
N LYS A 341 53.74 1.67 -2.62
CA LYS A 341 54.37 1.91 -3.91
C LYS A 341 54.74 3.40 -4.04
N PRO A 342 56.03 3.76 -3.93
CA PRO A 342 56.47 5.14 -4.07
C PRO A 342 56.55 5.58 -5.53
N ASP A 343 56.46 6.90 -5.75
CA ASP A 343 56.96 7.58 -6.94
C ASP A 343 56.43 7.03 -8.29
N ILE A 344 55.11 6.94 -8.43
CA ILE A 344 54.44 6.77 -9.72
C ILE A 344 54.39 8.15 -10.40
N TYR A 345 55.19 8.34 -11.44
CA TYR A 345 55.36 9.64 -12.10
C TYR A 345 54.14 10.04 -12.92
N ALA A 346 53.78 11.32 -12.88
CA ALA A 346 52.70 11.91 -13.66
C ALA A 346 53.14 13.19 -14.37
N SER A 347 52.38 13.66 -15.37
CA SER A 347 52.69 14.92 -16.06
C SER A 347 52.49 16.15 -15.18
N ASN A 348 51.65 16.08 -14.15
CA ASN A 348 51.31 17.19 -13.25
C ASN A 348 51.62 16.92 -11.77
N GLY A 349 52.34 15.84 -11.46
CA GLY A 349 52.65 15.50 -10.07
C GLY A 349 53.28 14.12 -9.90
N VAL A 350 53.12 13.57 -8.70
CA VAL A 350 53.53 12.21 -8.33
C VAL A 350 52.45 11.53 -7.50
N LEU A 351 52.27 10.22 -7.72
CA LEU A 351 51.38 9.37 -6.94
C LEU A 351 52.21 8.39 -6.09
N HIS A 352 51.88 8.32 -4.82
CA HIS A 352 52.38 7.37 -3.82
C HIS A 352 51.20 6.52 -3.34
N LEU A 353 51.34 5.19 -3.32
CA LEU A 353 50.30 4.31 -2.80
C LEU A 353 50.55 3.97 -1.34
N VAL A 354 49.52 4.07 -0.50
CA VAL A 354 49.57 3.75 0.93
C VAL A 354 48.58 2.64 1.30
N ASP A 355 48.81 1.96 2.43
CA ASP A 355 47.99 0.82 2.86
C ASP A 355 46.72 1.17 3.63
N SER A 356 46.60 2.42 4.11
CA SER A 356 45.56 2.86 5.03
C SER A 356 44.96 4.19 4.60
N LEU A 357 43.66 4.37 4.82
CA LEU A 357 42.92 5.60 4.48
C LEU A 357 43.14 6.67 5.56
N LEU A 358 43.62 7.84 5.14
CA LEU A 358 43.77 9.02 6.01
C LEU A 358 42.45 9.80 6.06
N VAL A 359 41.70 9.66 7.15
CA VAL A 359 40.37 10.27 7.28
C VAL A 359 40.46 11.55 8.11
N PRO A 360 40.06 12.72 7.57
CA PRO A 360 40.00 13.94 8.37
C PRO A 360 38.89 13.84 9.43
N PRO A 361 39.08 14.44 10.63
CA PRO A 361 38.08 14.40 11.69
C PRO A 361 36.69 14.85 11.22
N GLY A 362 35.68 14.02 11.52
CA GLY A 362 34.27 14.30 11.20
C GLY A 362 33.84 14.07 9.74
N ALA A 363 34.74 13.73 8.81
CA ALA A 363 34.36 13.48 7.41
C ALA A 363 33.51 12.21 7.23
N LEU A 364 33.90 11.11 7.88
CA LEU A 364 33.18 9.83 7.85
C LEU A 364 32.24 9.61 9.05
N GLN A 365 31.99 10.62 9.88
CA GLN A 365 31.00 10.48 10.94
C GLN A 365 29.59 10.40 10.32
N LEU A 366 29.06 9.19 10.14
CA LEU A 366 27.73 8.96 9.58
C LEU A 366 26.66 9.43 10.57
N THR A 367 26.05 10.58 10.27
CA THR A 367 24.83 11.06 10.91
C THR A 367 23.62 10.24 10.42
N PRO A 368 22.47 10.25 11.14
CA PRO A 368 21.24 9.66 10.64
C PRO A 368 20.88 10.11 9.22
N GLU A 369 21.12 11.39 8.90
CA GLU A 369 20.97 11.94 7.55
C GLU A 369 21.81 11.17 6.51
N LYS A 370 23.11 10.96 6.77
CA LYS A 370 24.00 10.22 5.85
C LYS A 370 23.58 8.76 5.68
N TYR A 371 23.11 8.10 6.74
CA TYR A 371 22.55 6.74 6.65
C TYR A 371 21.31 6.69 5.76
N LEU A 372 20.36 7.63 5.96
CA LEU A 372 19.14 7.69 5.14
C LEU A 372 19.46 7.95 3.65
N LEU A 373 20.43 8.82 3.36
CA LEU A 373 20.89 9.06 1.98
C LEU A 373 21.52 7.81 1.35
N ALA A 374 22.37 7.10 2.10
CA ALA A 374 23.00 5.85 1.63
C ALA A 374 21.96 4.74 1.38
N LEU A 375 20.87 4.74 2.14
CA LEU A 375 19.81 3.72 2.09
C LEU A 375 18.66 4.06 1.12
N ASN A 376 18.87 5.01 0.19
CA ASN A 376 17.92 5.41 -0.84
C ASN A 376 16.61 6.02 -0.28
N CYS A 377 16.74 6.88 0.75
CA CYS A 377 15.66 7.70 1.33
C CYS A 377 15.89 9.20 1.03
N THR A 378 16.34 9.54 -0.18
CA THR A 378 16.74 10.91 -0.56
C THR A 378 15.56 11.89 -0.56
N GLN A 379 14.39 11.45 -1.03
CA GLN A 379 13.17 12.25 -1.04
C GLN A 379 12.69 12.50 0.39
N PHE A 380 12.76 11.50 1.27
CA PHE A 380 12.40 11.63 2.67
C PHE A 380 13.27 12.68 3.38
N VAL A 381 14.60 12.64 3.17
CA VAL A 381 15.52 13.67 3.69
C VAL A 381 15.21 15.05 3.12
N SER A 382 14.91 15.16 1.82
CA SER A 382 14.49 16.42 1.19
C SER A 382 13.24 17.01 1.84
N LEU A 383 12.25 16.17 2.17
CA LEU A 383 11.05 16.59 2.87
C LEU A 383 11.37 17.09 4.29
N LEU A 384 12.23 16.39 5.04
CA LEU A 384 12.69 16.84 6.37
C LEU A 384 13.38 18.20 6.35
N HIS A 385 14.20 18.46 5.33
CA HIS A 385 14.84 19.76 5.14
C HIS A 385 13.83 20.87 4.86
N SER A 386 12.77 20.59 4.09
CA SER A 386 11.76 21.59 3.74
C SER A 386 10.99 22.17 4.94
N VAL A 387 10.88 21.40 6.03
CA VAL A 387 10.14 21.78 7.25
C VAL A 387 11.05 22.06 8.45
N ASN A 388 12.36 22.20 8.23
CA ASN A 388 13.37 22.48 9.26
C ASN A 388 13.44 21.43 10.39
N LEU A 389 13.28 20.14 10.06
CA LEU A 389 13.44 19.02 11.01
C LEU A 389 14.86 18.43 11.01
N LYS A 390 15.86 19.18 10.51
CA LYS A 390 17.25 18.73 10.42
C LYS A 390 17.85 18.32 11.76
N SER A 391 17.40 18.93 12.87
CA SER A 391 17.87 18.59 14.22
C SER A 391 17.62 17.13 14.61
N LEU A 392 16.57 16.50 14.07
CA LEU A 392 16.24 15.09 14.35
C LEU A 392 17.17 14.10 13.64
N ILE A 393 17.79 14.52 12.53
CA ILE A 393 18.62 13.65 11.69
C ILE A 393 20.12 13.99 11.69
N ASN A 394 20.51 15.11 12.32
CA ASN A 394 21.91 15.51 12.45
C ASN A 394 22.53 15.14 13.80
N ASN A 395 21.71 14.87 14.83
CA ASN A 395 22.20 14.54 16.16
C ASN A 395 22.52 13.04 16.28
N THR A 396 23.77 12.71 16.62
CA THR A 396 24.26 11.33 16.81
C THR A 396 24.13 10.79 18.25
N GLU A 397 23.84 11.66 19.22
CA GLU A 397 23.73 11.29 20.64
C GLU A 397 22.33 10.80 21.00
N THR A 398 21.30 11.36 20.38
CA THR A 398 19.90 11.03 20.64
C THR A 398 19.53 9.68 20.04
N LYS A 399 18.91 8.82 20.87
CA LYS A 399 18.42 7.50 20.44
C LYS A 399 17.05 7.64 19.80
N TYR A 400 16.94 7.26 18.53
CA TYR A 400 15.69 7.25 17.78
C TYR A 400 15.49 5.94 17.03
N THR A 401 14.22 5.57 16.89
CA THR A 401 13.76 4.61 15.91
C THR A 401 13.09 5.40 14.79
N ILE A 402 13.65 5.35 13.59
CA ILE A 402 13.19 6.09 12.42
C ILE A 402 12.40 5.13 11.53
N LEU A 403 11.17 5.49 11.24
CA LEU A 403 10.32 4.78 10.29
C LEU A 403 10.48 5.49 8.93
N ALA A 404 11.31 4.98 8.04
CA ALA A 404 11.70 5.68 6.82
C ALA A 404 11.08 5.05 5.57
N PRO A 405 10.22 5.74 4.81
CA PRO A 405 9.85 5.29 3.48
C PRO A 405 11.03 5.50 2.51
N ARG A 406 11.33 4.50 1.69
CA ARG A 406 12.33 4.62 0.62
C ARG A 406 11.79 5.42 -0.55
N ASP A 407 12.68 5.84 -1.44
CA ASP A 407 12.31 6.67 -2.61
C ASP A 407 11.40 5.92 -3.59
N ASP A 408 11.55 4.61 -3.72
CA ASP A 408 10.64 3.77 -4.52
C ASP A 408 9.23 3.75 -3.91
N VAL A 409 9.13 3.65 -2.59
CA VAL A 409 7.85 3.78 -1.87
C VAL A 409 7.26 5.17 -2.11
N LEU A 410 8.00 6.24 -1.81
CA LEU A 410 7.51 7.62 -1.97
C LEU A 410 7.10 7.95 -3.40
N SER A 411 7.80 7.43 -4.41
CA SER A 411 7.48 7.68 -5.82
C SER A 411 6.10 7.16 -6.26
N VAL A 412 5.53 6.20 -5.53
CA VAL A 412 4.18 5.66 -5.78
C VAL A 412 3.10 6.60 -5.24
N PHE A 413 3.38 7.32 -4.15
CA PHE A 413 2.45 8.26 -3.51
C PHE A 413 2.70 9.65 -4.14
N GLY A 414 1.89 10.03 -5.13
CA GLY A 414 2.08 11.26 -5.91
C GLY A 414 1.88 12.56 -5.12
N ASP A 415 2.10 13.71 -5.78
CA ASP A 415 2.06 15.07 -5.21
C ASP A 415 0.73 15.46 -4.48
N GLY A 416 -0.32 14.63 -4.60
CA GLY A 416 -1.61 14.86 -3.93
C GLY A 416 -1.81 14.13 -2.60
N GLU A 417 -0.97 13.14 -2.27
CA GLU A 417 -1.11 12.36 -1.02
C GLU A 417 -0.11 12.78 0.07
N ILE A 418 0.99 13.44 -0.31
CA ILE A 418 1.95 14.05 0.61
C ILE A 418 1.66 15.55 0.69
N PRO A 419 1.57 16.16 1.89
CA PRO A 419 1.34 17.59 2.03
C PRO A 419 2.43 18.45 1.39
N GLU A 420 2.09 19.68 1.02
CA GLU A 420 3.01 20.60 0.33
C GLU A 420 4.31 20.86 1.13
N LYS A 421 5.42 21.02 0.40
CA LYS A 421 6.73 21.28 1.03
C LYS A 421 6.69 22.57 1.85
N GLY A 422 7.15 22.47 3.10
CA GLY A 422 7.14 23.58 4.06
C GLY A 422 5.81 23.78 4.81
N SER A 423 4.78 22.97 4.55
CA SER A 423 3.51 23.09 5.28
C SER A 423 3.62 22.56 6.72
N PRO A 424 2.80 23.09 7.66
CA PRO A 424 2.75 22.56 9.02
C PRO A 424 2.21 21.12 9.06
N GLU A 425 1.35 20.73 8.13
CA GLU A 425 0.83 19.36 7.99
C GLU A 425 1.96 18.39 7.61
N LEU A 426 2.85 18.80 6.69
CA LEU A 426 4.02 18.00 6.33
C LEU A 426 4.94 17.84 7.55
N LYS A 427 5.15 18.90 8.32
CA LYS A 427 5.95 18.84 9.55
C LYS A 427 5.39 17.80 10.52
N LYS A 428 4.08 17.81 10.74
CA LYS A 428 3.40 16.83 11.61
C LYS A 428 3.57 15.40 11.11
N LEU A 429 3.32 15.18 9.81
CA LEU A 429 3.48 13.88 9.17
C LEU A 429 4.89 13.33 9.37
N LEU A 430 5.91 14.17 9.15
CA LEU A 430 7.30 13.76 9.29
C LEU A 430 7.69 13.49 10.76
N GLN A 431 7.22 14.28 11.73
CA GLN A 431 7.46 14.02 13.15
C GLN A 431 6.87 12.68 13.61
N TYR A 432 5.77 12.25 13.01
CA TYR A 432 5.12 10.97 13.31
C TYR A 432 5.97 9.73 12.93
N HIS A 433 6.99 9.92 12.09
CA HIS A 433 7.92 8.86 11.68
C HIS A 433 9.10 8.66 12.65
N PHE A 434 9.23 9.50 13.68
CA PHE A 434 10.32 9.43 14.65
C PHE A 434 9.81 8.98 16.02
N ILE A 435 10.31 7.85 16.51
CA ILE A 435 9.98 7.32 17.83
C ILE A 435 11.20 7.48 18.74
N PRO A 436 11.10 8.19 19.87
CA PRO A 436 12.17 8.27 20.85
C PRO A 436 12.55 6.89 21.40
N GLY A 437 13.86 6.63 21.50
CA GLY A 437 14.41 5.35 21.98
C GLY A 437 14.65 4.33 20.87
N LYS A 438 15.28 3.21 21.26
CA LYS A 438 15.66 2.12 20.34
C LYS A 438 14.76 0.90 20.55
N TRP A 439 13.84 0.71 19.61
CA TRP A 439 12.79 -0.31 19.65
C TRP A 439 13.13 -1.48 18.73
N SER A 440 13.93 -2.42 19.24
CA SER A 440 14.28 -3.64 18.51
C SER A 440 13.05 -4.54 18.30
N PRO A 441 13.03 -5.40 17.26
CA PRO A 441 11.90 -6.31 16.99
C PRO A 441 11.49 -7.19 18.18
N SER A 442 12.43 -7.49 19.08
CA SER A 442 12.20 -8.28 20.29
C SER A 442 11.41 -7.55 21.40
N LYS A 443 11.37 -6.21 21.37
CA LYS A 443 10.66 -5.37 22.35
C LYS A 443 9.26 -4.96 21.88
N LEU A 444 8.87 -5.39 20.69
CA LEU A 444 7.60 -5.05 20.06
C LEU A 444 6.62 -6.21 20.27
N ASP A 445 5.51 -5.89 20.93
CA ASP A 445 4.39 -6.78 21.17
C ASP A 445 3.14 -6.27 20.46
N ASP A 446 2.22 -7.18 20.13
CA ASP A 446 0.98 -6.85 19.45
C ASP A 446 0.09 -5.96 20.33
N GLY A 447 -0.40 -4.85 19.79
CA GLY A 447 -1.20 -3.86 20.52
C GLY A 447 -0.37 -2.86 21.35
N LEU A 448 0.96 -2.88 21.25
CA LEU A 448 1.81 -1.89 21.91
C LEU A 448 1.59 -0.50 21.31
N LEU A 449 1.42 0.51 22.16
CA LEU A 449 1.33 1.92 21.76
C LEU A 449 2.68 2.61 22.05
N LEU A 450 3.30 3.18 21.02
CA LEU A 450 4.58 3.89 21.11
C LEU A 450 4.39 5.39 20.97
N GLU A 451 4.96 6.17 21.89
CA GLU A 451 4.99 7.63 21.76
C GLU A 451 5.89 8.06 20.61
N THR A 452 5.39 8.94 19.74
CA THR A 452 6.15 9.51 18.63
C THR A 452 6.71 10.88 18.98
N SER A 453 7.47 11.49 18.08
CA SER A 453 8.00 12.86 18.23
C SER A 453 7.00 13.93 17.76
N LEU A 454 5.79 13.52 17.36
CA LEU A 454 4.69 14.42 17.00
C LEU A 454 3.98 14.87 18.28
N GLU A 455 4.00 16.17 18.55
CA GLU A 455 3.19 16.80 19.60
C GLU A 455 1.88 17.30 18.98
N GLU A 456 0.75 16.96 19.59
CA GLU A 456 -0.58 17.36 19.09
C GLU A 456 -1.26 18.30 20.07
N ASN A 457 -1.72 19.46 19.57
CA ASN A 457 -2.52 20.39 20.36
C ASN A 457 -3.83 19.73 20.86
N GLY A 458 -4.38 18.78 20.09
CA GLY A 458 -5.56 18.01 20.48
C GLY A 458 -5.32 17.08 21.67
N LEU A 459 -4.07 16.80 22.03
CA LEU A 459 -3.70 16.05 23.22
C LEU A 459 -3.15 16.97 24.33
N ASP A 460 -3.46 18.27 24.27
CA ASP A 460 -2.96 19.29 25.21
C ASP A 460 -1.42 19.41 25.19
N GLY A 461 -0.81 19.22 24.02
CA GLY A 461 0.64 19.27 23.84
C GLY A 461 1.37 17.96 24.15
N ASP A 462 0.65 16.91 24.55
CA ASP A 462 1.22 15.57 24.69
C ASP A 462 1.59 14.96 23.32
N LYS A 463 2.45 13.94 23.36
CA LYS A 463 2.92 13.23 22.18
C LYS A 463 1.84 12.31 21.63
N GLN A 464 1.70 12.30 20.31
CA GLN A 464 0.84 11.35 19.62
C GLN A 464 1.44 9.95 19.68
N VAL A 465 0.58 8.94 19.84
CA VAL A 465 0.97 7.53 19.89
C VAL A 465 0.81 6.83 18.54
N LEU A 466 1.53 5.74 18.38
CA LEU A 466 1.53 4.90 17.19
C LEU A 466 1.31 3.45 17.60
N ALA A 467 0.28 2.82 17.05
CA ALA A 467 -0.02 1.42 17.30
C ALA A 467 0.96 0.50 16.56
N VAL A 468 1.40 -0.54 17.25
CA VAL A 468 2.25 -1.62 16.71
C VAL A 468 1.42 -2.88 16.60
N GLU A 469 1.42 -3.47 15.40
CA GLU A 469 0.77 -4.75 15.10
C GLU A 469 1.86 -5.79 14.82
N VAL A 470 1.81 -6.92 15.54
CA VAL A 470 2.80 -7.99 15.40
C VAL A 470 2.09 -9.28 15.02
N GLY A 471 2.20 -9.64 13.74
CA GLY A 471 1.59 -10.85 13.18
C GLY A 471 2.40 -12.13 13.45
N ALA A 472 1.72 -13.27 13.29
CA ALA A 472 2.30 -14.59 13.49
C ALA A 472 3.50 -14.85 12.58
N THR A 473 4.51 -15.52 13.14
CA THR A 473 5.76 -15.85 12.46
C THR A 473 5.51 -16.69 11.21
N ASP A 474 5.97 -16.23 10.04
CA ASP A 474 5.82 -17.01 8.81
C ASP A 474 6.71 -18.26 8.89
N LYS A 475 6.12 -19.45 8.72
CA LYS A 475 6.80 -20.75 8.90
C LYS A 475 7.97 -20.97 7.93
N LYS A 476 8.10 -20.13 6.88
CA LYS A 476 9.16 -20.22 5.87
C LYS A 476 10.36 -19.31 6.15
N SER A 477 10.17 -18.13 6.75
CA SER A 477 11.27 -17.18 7.05
C SER A 477 11.64 -17.13 8.54
N GLY A 478 10.74 -17.51 9.45
CA GLY A 478 10.97 -17.35 10.89
C GLY A 478 10.88 -15.90 11.38
N GLU A 479 10.50 -14.96 10.52
CA GLU A 479 10.39 -13.53 10.85
C GLU A 479 8.96 -13.18 11.31
N LYS A 480 8.88 -12.30 12.33
CA LYS A 480 7.62 -11.70 12.78
C LYS A 480 7.23 -10.59 11.80
N SER A 481 6.01 -10.61 11.28
CA SER A 481 5.51 -9.49 10.46
C SER A 481 5.14 -8.31 11.36
N ILE A 482 5.88 -7.21 11.27
CA ILE A 482 5.65 -6.01 12.09
C ILE A 482 4.99 -4.93 11.23
N ARG A 483 4.00 -4.24 11.80
CA ARG A 483 3.38 -3.07 11.18
C ARG A 483 3.29 -1.93 12.19
N PHE A 484 3.55 -0.72 11.73
CA PHE A 484 3.44 0.52 12.50
C PHE A 484 2.31 1.36 11.91
N GLY A 485 1.26 1.67 12.68
CA GLY A 485 0.10 2.42 12.16
C GLY A 485 -0.50 1.79 10.91
N GLY A 486 -0.50 0.46 10.82
CA GLY A 486 -0.92 -0.31 9.64
C GLY A 486 0.05 -0.30 8.44
N ALA A 487 1.18 0.42 8.47
CA ALA A 487 2.24 0.34 7.46
C ALA A 487 3.18 -0.82 7.77
N GLY A 488 3.38 -1.74 6.80
CA GLY A 488 4.22 -2.91 7.01
C GLY A 488 5.71 -2.58 6.94
N VAL A 489 6.52 -3.28 7.73
CA VAL A 489 7.98 -3.19 7.64
C VAL A 489 8.49 -3.98 6.42
N ILE A 490 9.42 -3.39 5.66
CA ILE A 490 10.07 -4.01 4.50
C ILE A 490 11.50 -4.40 4.87
N GLY A 491 11.76 -5.71 4.93
CA GLY A 491 13.09 -6.25 5.25
C GLY A 491 13.49 -6.04 6.72
N ASP A 492 14.75 -6.34 7.02
CA ASP A 492 15.30 -6.19 8.36
C ASP A 492 15.58 -4.73 8.73
N PRO A 493 15.39 -4.34 10.01
CA PRO A 493 15.76 -3.02 10.46
C PRO A 493 17.27 -2.82 10.41
N VAL A 494 17.70 -1.64 9.96
CA VAL A 494 19.11 -1.26 9.90
C VAL A 494 19.50 -0.63 11.23
N GLU A 495 20.41 -1.30 11.93
CA GLU A 495 20.99 -0.80 13.17
C GLU A 495 22.23 0.05 12.85
N ALA A 496 22.20 1.32 13.24
CA ALA A 496 23.28 2.26 12.99
C ALA A 496 23.59 3.00 14.30
N ASN A 497 24.68 2.64 15.00
CA ASN A 497 25.06 3.25 16.28
C ASN A 497 23.89 3.32 17.29
N ASN A 498 23.47 4.53 17.64
CA ASN A 498 22.41 4.82 18.61
C ASN A 498 20.99 4.84 18.02
N MET A 499 20.83 4.57 16.72
CA MET A 499 19.55 4.63 16.01
C MET A 499 19.18 3.28 15.36
N LEU A 500 17.90 3.14 15.04
CA LEU A 500 17.34 1.97 14.36
C LEU A 500 16.41 2.45 13.25
N ILE A 501 16.61 2.00 12.02
CA ILE A 501 15.80 2.40 10.86
C ILE A 501 14.93 1.22 10.43
N TYR A 502 13.62 1.41 10.41
CA TYR A 502 12.68 0.50 9.75
C TYR A 502 12.24 1.09 8.42
N PHE A 503 12.29 0.29 7.36
CA PHE A 503 11.69 0.71 6.09
C PHE A 503 10.20 0.40 6.10
N VAL A 504 9.38 1.39 5.83
CA VAL A 504 7.92 1.24 5.84
C VAL A 504 7.34 1.16 4.44
N SER A 505 6.31 0.34 4.26
CA SER A 505 5.65 0.07 2.97
C SER A 505 4.82 1.22 2.43
N ARG A 506 4.60 2.26 3.23
CA ARG A 506 3.90 3.50 2.90
C ARG A 506 4.25 4.57 3.93
N PRO A 507 4.15 5.87 3.58
CA PRO A 507 4.26 6.94 4.56
C PRO A 507 3.21 6.78 5.66
N LEU A 508 3.61 7.03 6.91
CA LEU A 508 2.71 7.06 8.05
C LEU A 508 1.90 8.35 8.02
N ILE A 509 0.59 8.20 8.16
CA ILE A 509 -0.34 9.32 8.18
C ILE A 509 -0.77 9.50 9.64
N PRO A 510 -0.58 10.70 10.23
CA PRO A 510 -1.01 10.96 11.60
C PRO A 510 -2.55 10.82 11.70
N PRO A 511 -3.09 10.41 12.86
CA PRO A 511 -4.53 10.28 13.04
C PRO A 511 -5.31 11.56 12.74
N SER A 512 -6.45 11.44 12.05
CA SER A 512 -7.37 12.54 11.76
C SER A 512 -8.27 12.88 12.95
N ASP A 513 -9.16 13.87 12.81
CA ASP A 513 -10.16 14.18 13.83
C ASP A 513 -11.08 12.97 14.13
N SER A 514 -11.73 13.00 15.29
CA SER A 514 -12.58 11.92 15.78
C SER A 514 -13.69 11.54 14.79
N LEU A 515 -14.32 12.53 14.14
CA LEU A 515 -15.41 12.26 13.21
C LEU A 515 -14.89 11.68 11.89
N GLN A 516 -13.81 12.23 11.34
CA GLN A 516 -13.20 11.69 10.12
C GLN A 516 -12.66 10.27 10.31
N THR A 517 -12.10 9.98 11.49
CA THR A 517 -11.62 8.65 11.85
C THR A 517 -12.77 7.63 11.93
N ALA A 518 -13.94 8.04 12.40
CA ALA A 518 -15.11 7.18 12.50
C ALA A 518 -15.84 6.95 11.15
N LEU A 519 -15.72 7.86 10.17
CA LEU A 519 -16.47 7.81 8.89
C LEU A 519 -16.37 6.48 8.11
N PRO A 520 -15.21 5.79 8.04
CA PRO A 520 -15.10 4.52 7.33
C PRO A 520 -15.89 3.37 7.98
N PHE A 521 -16.24 3.48 9.26
CA PHE A 521 -16.93 2.44 10.02
C PHE A 521 -18.45 2.56 9.85
N LEU A 522 -19.00 1.78 8.91
CA LEU A 522 -20.44 1.79 8.59
C LEU A 522 -21.33 1.49 9.82
N ASP A 523 -20.83 0.72 10.78
CA ASP A 523 -21.53 0.38 12.01
C ASP A 523 -21.71 1.56 12.97
N LEU A 524 -21.00 2.67 12.76
CA LEU A 524 -21.10 3.90 13.57
C LEU A 524 -21.92 5.00 12.88
N SER A 525 -22.47 4.72 11.69
CA SER A 525 -23.12 5.72 10.84
C SER A 525 -24.33 6.43 11.47
N ILE A 526 -25.14 5.74 12.28
CA ILE A 526 -26.31 6.34 12.94
C ILE A 526 -25.86 7.33 14.02
N PHE A 527 -24.85 6.99 14.82
CA PHE A 527 -24.31 7.90 15.82
C PHE A 527 -23.66 9.12 15.16
N LEU A 528 -22.90 8.92 14.08
CA LEU A 528 -22.35 10.04 13.30
C LEU A 528 -23.44 10.95 12.72
N ALA A 529 -24.50 10.37 12.14
CA ALA A 529 -25.64 11.14 11.66
C ALA A 529 -26.31 11.94 12.80
N ALA A 530 -26.39 11.35 13.99
CA ALA A 530 -26.89 12.03 15.18
C ALA A 530 -25.99 13.20 15.57
N VAL A 531 -24.67 13.02 15.62
CA VAL A 531 -23.70 14.10 15.86
C VAL A 531 -23.85 15.24 14.86
N PHE A 532 -23.88 14.93 13.55
CA PHE A 532 -24.04 15.94 12.50
C PHE A 532 -25.43 16.61 12.48
N SER A 533 -26.45 16.00 13.09
CA SER A 533 -27.76 16.63 13.28
C SER A 533 -27.78 17.65 14.44
N THR A 534 -26.71 17.70 15.25
CA THR A 534 -26.58 18.58 16.41
C THR A 534 -25.50 19.66 16.22
N SER A 535 -25.34 20.53 17.21
CA SER A 535 -24.25 21.53 17.24
C SER A 535 -22.90 20.97 17.69
N GLN A 536 -22.83 19.68 18.09
CA GLN A 536 -21.69 19.15 18.84
C GLN A 536 -20.53 18.64 17.97
N ALA A 537 -20.68 18.64 16.64
CA ALA A 537 -19.62 18.17 15.74
C ALA A 537 -18.30 18.94 15.92
N GLU A 538 -18.37 20.27 16.10
CA GLU A 538 -17.17 21.09 16.30
C GLU A 538 -16.56 20.89 17.69
N THR A 539 -17.41 20.75 18.71
CA THR A 539 -16.99 20.43 20.08
C THR A 539 -16.18 19.13 20.10
N LEU A 540 -16.66 18.06 19.45
CA LEU A 540 -15.97 16.76 19.44
C LEU A 540 -14.68 16.74 18.62
N ARG A 541 -14.52 17.68 17.67
CA ARG A 541 -13.30 17.81 16.86
C ARG A 541 -12.19 18.58 17.55
N THR A 542 -12.56 19.56 18.38
CA THR A 542 -11.62 20.56 18.91
C THR A 542 -11.33 20.36 20.39
N THR A 543 -12.20 19.69 21.15
CA THR A 543 -12.00 19.46 22.58
C THR A 543 -10.82 18.52 22.80
N PRO A 544 -9.76 18.97 23.47
CA PRO A 544 -8.57 18.17 23.65
C PRO A 544 -8.80 17.06 24.68
N ARG A 545 -7.98 16.02 24.60
CA ARG A 545 -7.92 14.90 25.55
C ARG A 545 -9.25 14.17 25.76
N THR A 546 -9.92 13.75 24.69
CA THR A 546 -11.24 13.11 24.78
C THR A 546 -11.22 11.64 24.40
N SER A 547 -11.98 10.80 25.13
CA SER A 547 -12.28 9.43 24.70
C SER A 547 -13.73 9.31 24.28
N LEU A 548 -13.98 9.03 23.02
CA LEU A 548 -15.33 8.96 22.47
C LEU A 548 -15.83 7.51 22.47
N LEU A 549 -16.89 7.25 23.21
CA LEU A 549 -17.54 5.95 23.31
C LEU A 549 -18.68 5.87 22.29
N MET A 550 -18.44 5.28 21.11
CA MET A 550 -19.39 5.26 20.02
C MET A 550 -20.25 3.99 20.01
N PRO A 551 -21.58 4.10 20.24
CA PRO A 551 -22.48 2.95 20.12
C PRO A 551 -22.71 2.56 18.65
N GLN A 552 -22.81 1.25 18.40
CA GLN A 552 -23.09 0.70 17.07
C GLN A 552 -24.52 0.99 16.59
N ASN A 553 -24.80 0.87 15.30
CA ASN A 553 -26.13 1.09 14.72
C ASN A 553 -27.23 0.23 15.37
N LEU A 554 -26.88 -1.01 15.76
CA LEU A 554 -27.81 -1.91 16.46
C LEU A 554 -28.21 -1.40 17.85
N ALA A 555 -27.35 -0.63 18.51
CA ALA A 555 -27.63 -0.02 19.81
C ALA A 555 -28.89 0.86 19.76
N PHE A 556 -29.04 1.66 18.71
CA PHE A 556 -30.21 2.52 18.52
C PHE A 556 -31.49 1.71 18.33
N LYS A 557 -31.42 0.58 17.62
CA LYS A 557 -32.58 -0.32 17.46
C LYS A 557 -32.95 -1.00 18.78
N ARG A 558 -31.95 -1.42 19.56
CA ARG A 558 -32.12 -2.03 20.90
C ARG A 558 -32.58 -1.03 21.95
N LEU A 559 -32.32 0.25 21.78
CA LEU A 559 -32.82 1.31 22.66
C LEU A 559 -34.36 1.45 22.60
N GLY A 560 -34.95 1.04 21.47
CA GLY A 560 -36.37 1.16 21.19
C GLY A 560 -36.64 2.28 20.18
N MET A 561 -37.31 1.93 19.08
CA MET A 561 -37.54 2.84 17.94
C MET A 561 -38.24 4.15 18.34
N LEU A 562 -39.10 4.16 19.36
CA LEU A 562 -39.73 5.39 19.84
C LEU A 562 -38.75 6.31 20.58
N VAL A 563 -37.81 5.74 21.34
CA VAL A 563 -36.76 6.51 22.00
C VAL A 563 -35.82 7.11 20.95
N SER A 564 -35.40 6.30 19.97
CA SER A 564 -34.57 6.77 18.86
C SER A 564 -35.28 7.86 18.05
N ALA A 565 -36.57 7.69 17.75
CA ALA A 565 -37.37 8.68 17.04
C ALA A 565 -37.53 9.98 17.83
N HIS A 566 -37.65 9.91 19.16
CA HIS A 566 -37.66 11.08 20.03
C HIS A 566 -36.31 11.82 19.97
N LEU A 567 -35.20 11.12 20.21
CA LEU A 567 -33.86 11.70 20.23
C LEU A 567 -33.48 12.33 18.89
N LEU A 568 -33.85 11.70 17.77
CA LEU A 568 -33.60 12.21 16.43
C LEU A 568 -34.64 13.27 15.98
N SER A 569 -35.63 13.59 16.82
CA SER A 569 -36.61 14.61 16.50
C SER A 569 -36.03 16.02 16.68
N ALA A 570 -36.39 16.93 15.77
CA ALA A 570 -35.96 18.33 15.86
C ALA A 570 -36.38 19.01 17.17
N SER A 571 -37.47 18.55 17.80
CA SER A 571 -37.94 19.08 19.09
C SER A 571 -37.13 18.64 20.30
N SER A 572 -36.19 17.71 20.13
CA SER A 572 -35.44 17.08 21.21
C SER A 572 -33.94 17.14 21.00
N LYS A 573 -33.50 18.12 20.20
CA LYS A 573 -32.09 18.37 19.90
C LYS A 573 -31.23 18.45 21.17
N GLN A 574 -31.70 19.16 22.21
CA GLN A 574 -30.97 19.27 23.48
C GLN A 574 -30.79 17.92 24.19
N ASP A 575 -31.84 17.08 24.20
CA ASP A 575 -31.78 15.74 24.79
C ASP A 575 -30.70 14.91 24.06
N LEU A 576 -30.64 15.00 22.73
CA LEU A 576 -29.63 14.31 21.92
C LEU A 576 -28.21 14.85 22.14
N GLU A 577 -28.05 16.16 22.26
CA GLU A 577 -26.74 16.79 22.55
C GLU A 577 -26.18 16.30 23.88
N ASN A 578 -27.00 16.24 24.93
CA ASN A 578 -26.59 15.72 26.24
C ASN A 578 -26.22 14.24 26.15
N VAL A 579 -26.96 13.43 25.38
CA VAL A 579 -26.60 12.02 25.15
C VAL A 579 -25.23 11.91 24.46
N ILE A 580 -24.97 12.71 23.43
CA ILE A 580 -23.68 12.69 22.71
C ILE A 580 -22.52 13.09 23.63
N LEU A 581 -22.67 14.17 24.40
CA LEU A 581 -21.64 14.62 25.34
C LEU A 581 -21.42 13.64 26.49
N HIS A 582 -22.46 12.92 26.90
CA HIS A 582 -22.33 11.85 27.89
C HIS A 582 -21.49 10.67 27.37
N HIS A 583 -21.51 10.40 26.07
CA HIS A 583 -20.66 9.39 25.44
C HIS A 583 -19.21 9.85 25.22
N THR A 584 -18.83 11.05 25.68
CA THR A 584 -17.48 11.58 25.52
C THR A 584 -16.84 11.77 26.88
N LEU A 585 -15.78 11.01 27.18
CA LEU A 585 -14.99 11.17 28.39
C LEU A 585 -14.05 12.38 28.23
N ASP A 586 -13.78 13.08 29.33
CA ASP A 586 -12.90 14.26 29.40
C ASP A 586 -11.40 13.92 29.55
N THR A 587 -11.07 12.63 29.40
CA THR A 587 -9.72 12.07 29.52
C THR A 587 -9.45 11.09 28.37
N VAL A 588 -8.16 10.89 28.02
CA VAL A 588 -7.73 9.90 27.03
C VAL A 588 -7.44 8.57 27.72
N GLU A 589 -8.29 7.58 27.48
CA GLU A 589 -8.23 6.27 28.10
C GLU A 589 -8.08 5.21 27.02
N TYR A 590 -6.88 4.66 26.89
CA TYR A 590 -6.61 3.58 25.93
C TYR A 590 -7.20 2.24 26.41
N ALA A 591 -7.34 1.29 25.49
CA ALA A 591 -7.98 -0.01 25.72
C ALA A 591 -7.41 -0.75 26.94
N HIS A 592 -6.08 -0.71 27.11
CA HIS A 592 -5.42 -1.37 28.24
C HIS A 592 -5.80 -0.76 29.59
N SER A 593 -5.97 0.57 29.68
CA SER A 593 -6.38 1.29 30.88
C SER A 593 -7.83 0.96 31.26
N LEU A 594 -8.72 0.92 30.25
CA LEU A 594 -10.14 0.57 30.44
C LEU A 594 -10.33 -0.88 30.87
N GLN A 595 -9.38 -1.77 30.53
CA GLN A 595 -9.41 -3.17 30.93
C GLN A 595 -8.82 -3.43 32.33
N ASN A 596 -7.96 -2.56 32.86
CA ASN A 596 -7.21 -2.85 34.08
C ASN A 596 -7.97 -2.37 35.34
N GLY A 597 -8.23 -3.27 36.31
CA GLY A 597 -8.91 -2.96 37.57
C GLY A 597 -10.39 -3.42 37.66
N SER A 598 -10.95 -3.43 38.87
CA SER A 598 -12.28 -3.99 39.16
C SER A 598 -13.45 -3.02 38.97
N GLN A 599 -13.24 -1.71 39.16
CA GLN A 599 -14.25 -0.68 38.93
C GLN A 599 -13.60 0.71 38.82
N HIS A 600 -13.81 1.41 37.70
CA HIS A 600 -13.36 2.80 37.50
C HIS A 600 -14.54 3.70 37.12
N THR A 601 -14.47 4.97 37.51
CA THR A 601 -15.49 5.98 37.20
C THR A 601 -14.82 7.12 36.45
N PHE A 602 -15.39 7.50 35.31
CA PHE A 602 -14.87 8.54 34.42
C PHE A 602 -15.89 9.67 34.30
N ALA A 603 -15.40 10.90 34.29
CA ALA A 603 -16.23 12.07 34.03
C ALA A 603 -16.48 12.20 32.53
N THR A 604 -17.65 12.74 32.17
CA THR A 604 -18.05 12.98 30.77
C THR A 604 -18.12 14.47 30.50
N LEU A 605 -18.08 14.87 29.24
CA LEU A 605 -18.24 16.28 28.83
C LEU A 605 -19.63 16.85 29.16
N GLU A 606 -20.64 15.99 29.37
CA GLU A 606 -21.95 16.40 29.84
C GLU A 606 -21.95 16.77 31.34
N GLY A 607 -20.96 16.29 32.10
CA GLY A 607 -20.78 16.53 33.53
C GLY A 607 -21.26 15.39 34.42
N SER A 608 -21.83 14.32 33.85
CA SER A 608 -22.19 13.10 34.59
C SER A 608 -21.13 12.02 34.48
N ASP A 609 -21.17 11.06 35.41
CA ASP A 609 -20.18 9.99 35.49
C ASP A 609 -20.62 8.72 34.76
N ILE A 610 -19.63 8.05 34.18
CA ILE A 610 -19.73 6.72 33.59
C ILE A 610 -18.89 5.73 34.42
N LYS A 611 -19.48 4.58 34.77
CA LYS A 611 -18.80 3.52 35.53
C LYS A 611 -18.47 2.35 34.63
N VAL A 612 -17.22 1.91 34.67
CA VAL A 612 -16.73 0.71 33.97
C VAL A 612 -16.50 -0.39 34.99
N GLU A 613 -17.18 -1.52 34.79
CA GLU A 613 -17.12 -2.73 35.63
C GLU A 613 -16.63 -3.91 34.80
N ARG A 614 -15.64 -4.65 35.31
CA ARG A 614 -15.12 -5.84 34.63
C ARG A 614 -15.72 -7.11 35.23
N THR A 615 -16.27 -8.00 34.39
CA THR A 615 -16.72 -9.31 34.85
C THR A 615 -15.57 -10.31 34.94
N LYS A 616 -15.78 -11.42 35.66
CA LYS A 616 -14.81 -12.52 35.80
C LYS A 616 -14.39 -13.14 34.46
N ASN A 617 -15.20 -12.97 33.41
CA ASN A 617 -14.95 -13.48 32.06
C ASN A 617 -14.09 -12.52 31.20
N GLY A 618 -13.69 -11.38 31.75
CA GLY A 618 -12.82 -10.41 31.09
C GLY A 618 -13.54 -9.35 30.25
N THR A 619 -14.85 -9.46 30.03
CA THR A 619 -15.68 -8.46 29.35
C THR A 619 -15.95 -7.26 30.26
N GLY A 620 -15.78 -6.05 29.70
CA GLY A 620 -16.05 -4.79 30.38
C GLY A 620 -17.48 -4.32 30.10
N TYR A 621 -18.21 -3.95 31.15
CA TYR A 621 -19.52 -3.33 31.05
C TYR A 621 -19.46 -1.90 31.53
N ILE A 622 -20.17 -1.03 30.82
CA ILE A 622 -20.30 0.38 31.13
C ILE A 622 -21.73 0.64 31.58
N SER A 623 -21.87 1.38 32.67
CA SER A 623 -23.16 1.85 33.19
C SER A 623 -23.13 3.37 33.36
N SER A 624 -24.24 4.01 33.05
CA SER A 624 -24.44 5.44 33.33
C SER A 624 -25.11 5.61 34.68
N SER A 625 -24.95 6.81 35.24
CA SER A 625 -25.71 7.20 36.43
C SER A 625 -27.20 7.51 36.14
N GLY A 626 -27.61 7.54 34.87
CA GLY A 626 -28.96 7.84 34.40
C GLY A 626 -29.67 6.65 33.75
N GLY A 627 -30.73 6.91 32.99
CA GLY A 627 -31.51 5.86 32.34
C GLY A 627 -32.42 5.09 33.30
N TRP A 628 -32.60 3.78 33.07
CA TRP A 628 -33.38 2.89 33.92
C TRP A 628 -32.49 1.95 34.74
N ALA A 629 -33.04 1.40 35.81
CA ALA A 629 -32.33 0.43 36.65
C ALA A 629 -31.86 -0.78 35.82
N GLY A 630 -30.57 -1.13 35.96
CA GLY A 630 -29.93 -2.23 35.25
C GLY A 630 -29.42 -1.90 33.84
N MET A 631 -29.52 -0.64 33.38
CA MET A 631 -29.00 -0.23 32.07
C MET A 631 -27.47 -0.37 32.02
N LYS A 632 -26.97 -1.26 31.15
CA LYS A 632 -25.55 -1.49 30.91
C LYS A 632 -25.27 -1.64 29.41
N ALA A 633 -24.07 -1.26 28.98
CA ALA A 633 -23.55 -1.49 27.63
C ALA A 633 -22.26 -2.29 27.73
N GLU A 634 -22.02 -3.22 26.80
CA GLU A 634 -20.72 -3.88 26.66
C GLU A 634 -19.73 -2.94 25.96
N LEU A 635 -18.52 -2.85 26.51
CA LEU A 635 -17.40 -2.13 25.92
C LEU A 635 -16.62 -3.07 25.00
N TYR A 636 -16.42 -2.65 23.76
CA TYR A 636 -15.48 -3.29 22.82
C TYR A 636 -14.21 -2.42 22.77
N PRO A 637 -13.23 -2.70 23.66
CA PRO A 637 -12.04 -1.88 23.78
C PRO A 637 -11.19 -1.99 22.51
N LYS A 638 -11.01 -0.86 21.82
CA LYS A 638 -10.32 -0.79 20.54
C LYS A 638 -9.72 0.60 20.40
N ASP A 639 -8.39 0.68 20.24
CA ASP A 639 -7.69 1.96 20.17
C ASP A 639 -7.76 2.57 18.77
N LEU A 640 -8.91 3.11 18.38
CA LEU A 640 -9.03 3.96 17.20
C LEU A 640 -8.47 5.34 17.53
N LEU A 641 -7.17 5.52 17.28
CA LEU A 641 -6.44 6.76 17.55
C LEU A 641 -7.00 7.93 16.72
N THR A 642 -7.09 9.10 17.35
CA THR A 642 -7.57 10.35 16.73
C THR A 642 -6.65 11.50 17.11
N GLN A 643 -6.84 12.66 16.49
CA GLN A 643 -6.06 13.86 16.81
C GLN A 643 -6.28 14.36 18.26
N THR A 644 -7.47 14.15 18.83
CA THR A 644 -7.85 14.64 20.17
C THR A 644 -7.86 13.56 21.26
N GLY A 645 -7.67 12.30 20.90
CA GLY A 645 -7.68 11.17 21.83
C GLY A 645 -8.00 9.84 21.13
N VAL A 646 -9.02 9.12 21.59
CA VAL A 646 -9.31 7.75 21.13
C VAL A 646 -10.81 7.48 21.02
N ILE A 647 -11.21 6.59 20.11
CA ILE A 647 -12.59 6.11 19.96
C ILE A 647 -12.68 4.64 20.39
N HIS A 648 -13.64 4.31 21.25
CA HIS A 648 -14.00 2.93 21.60
C HIS A 648 -15.43 2.62 21.16
N GLU A 649 -15.72 1.35 20.87
CA GLU A 649 -17.05 0.94 20.43
C GLU A 649 -17.90 0.40 21.60
N LEU A 650 -19.21 0.68 21.58
CA LEU A 650 -20.18 0.19 22.58
C LEU A 650 -21.33 -0.63 21.95
N SER A 651 -21.88 -1.57 22.72
CA SER A 651 -23.05 -2.36 22.30
C SER A 651 -24.37 -1.59 22.34
N ASP A 652 -24.53 -0.65 23.28
CA ASP A 652 -25.80 0.01 23.60
C ASP A 652 -25.62 1.52 23.89
N VAL A 653 -26.66 2.32 23.64
CA VAL A 653 -26.65 3.78 23.86
C VAL A 653 -26.95 4.06 25.33
N LEU A 654 -26.11 4.83 26.03
CA LEU A 654 -26.31 5.20 27.43
C LEU A 654 -27.09 6.52 27.57
N ILE A 655 -28.06 6.58 28.48
CA ILE A 655 -28.85 7.80 28.73
C ILE A 655 -28.35 8.50 30.01
N PRO A 656 -28.00 9.79 29.97
CA PRO A 656 -27.60 10.56 31.15
C PRO A 656 -28.81 10.95 32.01
N ARG A 657 -28.56 11.34 33.27
CA ARG A 657 -29.62 11.76 34.22
C ARG A 657 -30.35 13.03 33.79
N SER A 658 -29.71 13.89 33.00
CA SER A 658 -30.32 15.12 32.48
C SER A 658 -31.44 14.85 31.47
N VAL A 659 -31.48 13.66 30.87
CA VAL A 659 -32.46 13.30 29.83
C VAL A 659 -33.62 12.50 30.42
N GLN A 660 -34.75 13.17 30.60
CA GLN A 660 -36.00 12.56 31.06
C GLN A 660 -36.89 12.19 29.87
N LEU A 661 -37.17 10.91 29.71
CA LEU A 661 -38.04 10.32 28.69
C LEU A 661 -39.40 10.00 29.33
N SER A 662 -40.31 10.97 29.34
CA SER A 662 -41.69 10.76 29.82
C SER A 662 -42.54 9.99 28.81
N ILE A 663 -43.63 9.38 29.27
CA ILE A 663 -44.61 8.72 28.39
C ILE A 663 -45.14 9.69 27.34
N GLY A 664 -45.42 10.94 27.70
CA GLY A 664 -45.88 11.97 26.78
C GLY A 664 -44.88 12.26 25.64
N LYS A 665 -43.57 12.31 25.93
CA LYS A 665 -42.52 12.46 24.90
C LYS A 665 -42.54 11.27 23.94
N LEU A 666 -42.66 10.06 24.45
CA LEU A 666 -42.70 8.83 23.65
C LEU A 666 -44.01 8.69 22.83
N VAL A 667 -45.16 9.11 23.37
CA VAL A 667 -46.44 9.16 22.64
C VAL A 667 -46.37 10.13 21.47
N LYS A 668 -45.71 11.28 21.66
CA LYS A 668 -45.46 12.23 20.57
C LYS A 668 -44.58 11.60 19.48
N ALA A 669 -43.53 10.86 19.87
CA ALA A 669 -42.70 10.11 18.92
C ALA A 669 -43.49 9.01 18.18
N ALA A 670 -44.47 8.39 18.85
CA ALA A 670 -45.41 7.42 18.27
C ALA A 670 -46.50 8.04 17.36
N LYS A 671 -46.48 9.37 17.14
CA LYS A 671 -47.54 10.10 16.42
C LYS A 671 -48.93 9.83 17.01
N GLY A 672 -49.04 9.77 18.34
CA GLY A 672 -50.29 9.47 19.07
C GLY A 672 -50.92 10.70 19.72
N SER A 673 -50.96 11.85 19.03
CA SER A 673 -51.49 13.10 19.61
C SER A 673 -52.97 13.01 19.99
N THR A 674 -53.75 12.23 19.24
CA THR A 674 -55.16 11.90 19.49
C THR A 674 -55.29 11.07 20.76
N MET A 675 -54.44 10.04 20.92
CA MET A 675 -54.41 9.23 22.14
C MET A 675 -54.00 10.06 23.36
N ALA A 676 -53.00 10.94 23.24
CA ALA A 676 -52.63 11.85 24.32
C ALA A 676 -53.80 12.75 24.74
N THR A 677 -54.59 13.24 23.78
CA THR A 677 -55.78 14.05 24.04
C THR A 677 -56.87 13.26 24.76
N LEU A 678 -57.09 11.99 24.38
CA LEU A 678 -58.02 11.09 25.07
C LEU A 678 -57.58 10.84 26.52
N VAL A 679 -56.30 10.53 26.73
CA VAL A 679 -55.73 10.29 28.07
C VAL A 679 -55.88 11.53 28.96
N ASN A 680 -55.62 12.72 28.40
CA ASN A 680 -55.80 13.99 29.11
C ASN A 680 -57.28 14.24 29.48
N LYS A 681 -58.22 14.12 28.51
CA LYS A 681 -59.65 14.28 28.76
C LYS A 681 -60.23 13.26 29.75
N ALA A 682 -59.66 12.05 29.81
CA ALA A 682 -60.05 11.02 30.75
C ALA A 682 -59.61 11.30 32.20
N GLY A 683 -58.75 12.29 32.43
CA GLY A 683 -58.19 12.64 33.75
C GLY A 683 -56.91 11.87 34.12
N PHE A 684 -56.16 11.37 33.12
CA PHE A 684 -54.93 10.59 33.31
C PHE A 684 -53.67 11.33 32.79
N ASP A 685 -53.68 12.66 32.78
CA ASP A 685 -52.57 13.51 32.29
C ASP A 685 -51.28 13.36 33.09
N TRP A 686 -51.38 13.10 34.40
CA TRP A 686 -50.24 12.81 35.28
C TRP A 686 -49.41 11.60 34.82
N ILE A 687 -50.02 10.60 34.16
CA ILE A 687 -49.30 9.45 33.58
C ILE A 687 -48.41 9.90 32.40
N LEU A 688 -48.92 10.80 31.55
CA LEU A 688 -48.15 11.33 30.41
C LEU A 688 -46.93 12.13 30.89
N ASN A 689 -47.07 12.82 32.02
CA ASN A 689 -46.00 13.60 32.63
C ASN A 689 -45.07 12.77 33.52
N GLY A 690 -45.47 11.54 33.88
CA GLY A 690 -44.72 10.68 34.80
C GLY A 690 -44.74 11.17 36.25
N THR A 691 -45.79 11.90 36.65
CA THR A 691 -46.00 12.44 38.00
C THR A 691 -46.93 11.54 38.81
N ALA A 692 -47.06 11.77 40.12
CA ALA A 692 -48.02 11.05 40.97
C ALA A 692 -49.48 11.44 40.65
N PRO A 693 -50.48 10.58 40.95
CA PRO A 693 -51.89 10.93 40.81
C PRO A 693 -52.27 12.12 41.70
N PRO A 694 -53.23 12.98 41.30
CA PRO A 694 -53.71 14.09 42.12
C PRO A 694 -54.28 13.61 43.45
N GLU A 695 -54.00 14.34 44.54
CA GLU A 695 -54.40 13.99 45.92
C GLU A 695 -55.92 13.85 46.10
N ASP A 696 -56.71 14.57 45.29
CA ASP A 696 -58.17 14.60 45.36
C ASP A 696 -58.87 13.50 44.51
N SER A 697 -58.10 12.58 43.92
CA SER A 697 -58.61 11.60 42.95
C SER A 697 -58.84 10.21 43.55
N GLU A 698 -59.75 9.42 42.95
CA GLU A 698 -60.04 8.02 43.35
C GLU A 698 -58.80 7.10 43.30
N TRP A 699 -57.70 7.56 42.70
CA TRP A 699 -56.46 6.81 42.53
C TRP A 699 -55.36 7.19 43.53
N ALA A 700 -55.59 8.17 44.41
CA ALA A 700 -54.64 8.58 45.44
C ALA A 700 -54.45 7.51 46.55
N ASP A 701 -55.52 6.79 46.91
CA ASP A 701 -55.52 5.74 47.96
C ASP A 701 -55.08 4.36 47.45
N ALA A 702 -55.14 4.14 46.14
CA ALA A 702 -54.55 2.96 45.52
C ALA A 702 -53.04 3.17 45.50
N LYS A 703 -52.23 2.21 45.98
CA LYS A 703 -50.75 2.24 46.02
C LYS A 703 -50.08 2.26 44.62
N LEU A 704 -50.56 3.12 43.73
CA LEU A 704 -50.23 3.28 42.32
C LEU A 704 -49.21 4.40 42.09
N GLY A 705 -48.96 5.25 43.09
CA GLY A 705 -48.03 6.39 42.99
C GLY A 705 -46.55 6.00 42.78
N SER A 706 -46.16 4.75 43.02
CA SER A 706 -44.79 4.23 42.82
C SER A 706 -44.65 3.26 41.65
N ALA A 707 -45.74 2.94 40.94
CA ALA A 707 -45.72 2.03 39.81
C ALA A 707 -45.38 2.77 38.50
N GLY A 708 -44.57 2.14 37.66
CA GLY A 708 -44.40 2.58 36.28
C GLY A 708 -45.65 2.31 35.46
N TRP A 709 -45.79 2.96 34.30
CA TRP A 709 -46.97 2.80 33.44
C TRP A 709 -46.56 2.45 32.02
N THR A 710 -47.24 1.46 31.43
CA THR A 710 -47.12 1.18 29.99
C THR A 710 -48.40 1.55 29.27
N LEU A 711 -48.28 2.43 28.28
CA LEU A 711 -49.39 2.87 27.45
C LEU A 711 -49.34 2.18 26.08
N LEU A 712 -50.42 1.49 25.73
CA LEU A 712 -50.67 1.03 24.37
C LEU A 712 -51.16 2.20 23.52
N CYS A 713 -50.35 2.65 22.57
CA CYS A 713 -50.58 3.90 21.84
C CYS A 713 -50.80 3.65 20.34
N PRO A 714 -52.04 3.76 19.84
CA PRO A 714 -52.28 3.78 18.41
C PRO A 714 -51.84 5.12 17.78
N PRO A 715 -51.32 5.13 16.54
CA PRO A 715 -51.00 6.36 15.83
C PRO A 715 -52.27 7.12 15.44
N ASP A 716 -52.15 8.41 15.17
CA ASP A 716 -53.28 9.29 14.81
C ASP A 716 -54.07 8.78 13.60
N ASP A 717 -53.39 8.14 12.65
CA ASP A 717 -54.03 7.54 11.47
C ASP A 717 -55.01 6.40 11.82
N ALA A 718 -54.81 5.72 12.95
CA ALA A 718 -55.68 4.63 13.39
C ALA A 718 -57.05 5.12 13.90
N PHE A 719 -57.21 6.42 14.14
CA PHE A 719 -58.45 7.03 14.61
C PHE A 719 -59.37 7.51 13.47
N LYS A 720 -58.96 7.40 12.19
CA LYS A 720 -59.70 7.92 11.03
C LYS A 720 -61.11 7.36 10.87
N ASP A 721 -61.30 6.10 11.24
CA ASP A 721 -62.58 5.41 11.11
C ASP A 721 -63.52 5.64 12.32
N TYR A 722 -63.10 6.43 13.31
CA TYR A 722 -63.85 6.68 14.54
C TYR A 722 -64.40 8.12 14.60
N ASN A 723 -65.66 8.26 15.05
CA ASN A 723 -66.27 9.57 15.26
C ASN A 723 -65.78 10.20 16.57
N LEU A 724 -64.66 10.93 16.50
CA LEU A 724 -64.01 11.55 17.66
C LEU A 724 -64.92 12.55 18.40
N THR A 725 -65.79 13.27 17.69
CA THR A 725 -66.73 14.22 18.31
C THR A 725 -67.70 13.51 19.25
N GLN A 726 -68.21 12.35 18.85
CA GLN A 726 -69.08 11.52 19.68
C GLN A 726 -68.28 10.90 20.84
N LEU A 727 -67.06 10.45 20.58
CA LEU A 727 -66.19 9.86 21.60
C LEU A 727 -65.80 10.86 22.69
N TYR A 728 -65.57 12.12 22.33
CA TYR A 728 -65.28 13.19 23.29
C TYR A 728 -66.48 13.68 24.08
N ALA A 729 -67.71 13.35 23.66
CA ALA A 729 -68.94 13.71 24.36
C ALA A 729 -69.38 12.64 25.36
N ASP A 730 -68.84 11.41 25.26
CA ASP A 730 -69.12 10.29 26.16
C ASP A 730 -67.97 10.08 27.15
N ASP A 731 -68.04 10.76 28.29
CA ASP A 731 -67.00 10.70 29.33
C ASP A 731 -66.81 9.28 29.89
N VAL A 732 -67.88 8.47 29.94
CA VAL A 732 -67.84 7.10 30.47
C VAL A 732 -67.18 6.18 29.46
N GLY A 733 -67.60 6.22 28.19
CA GLY A 733 -67.00 5.44 27.10
C GLY A 733 -65.53 5.79 26.87
N LEU A 734 -65.17 7.07 26.98
CA LEU A 734 -63.81 7.56 26.84
C LEU A 734 -62.89 7.02 27.95
N LYS A 735 -63.31 7.08 29.23
CA LYS A 735 -62.56 6.47 30.35
C LYS A 735 -62.42 4.96 30.16
N VAL A 736 -63.47 4.28 29.69
CA VAL A 736 -63.47 2.85 29.41
C VAL A 736 -62.43 2.44 28.36
N ILE A 737 -62.25 3.24 27.31
CA ILE A 737 -61.24 3.00 26.27
C ILE A 737 -59.84 3.29 26.79
N VAL A 738 -59.62 4.42 27.47
CA VAL A 738 -58.29 4.79 27.97
C VAL A 738 -57.78 3.78 29.00
N THR A 739 -58.63 3.33 29.92
CA THR A 739 -58.26 2.32 30.94
C THR A 739 -57.93 0.95 30.37
N GLN A 740 -58.46 0.60 29.19
CA GLN A 740 -58.09 -0.63 28.46
C GLN A 740 -56.66 -0.57 27.86
N HIS A 741 -56.10 0.62 27.69
CA HIS A 741 -54.77 0.82 27.09
C HIS A 741 -53.67 1.13 28.11
N LEU A 742 -54.02 1.29 29.39
CA LEU A 742 -53.10 1.60 30.48
C LEU A 742 -52.79 0.35 31.30
N ILE A 743 -51.51 0.00 31.37
CA ILE A 743 -51.01 -1.18 32.08
C ILE A 743 -50.11 -0.70 33.24
N PRO A 744 -50.50 -0.94 34.50
CA PRO A 744 -49.60 -0.71 35.63
C PRO A 744 -48.41 -1.69 35.54
N SER A 745 -47.20 -1.15 35.52
CA SER A 745 -45.94 -1.90 35.44
C SER A 745 -45.28 -1.89 36.82
N PRO A 746 -45.29 -3.01 37.56
CA PRO A 746 -44.64 -3.06 38.86
C PRO A 746 -43.11 -2.87 38.73
N PRO A 747 -42.43 -2.42 39.79
CA PRO A 747 -40.97 -2.39 39.80
C PRO A 747 -40.42 -3.81 39.59
N ARG A 748 -39.59 -4.01 38.55
CA ARG A 748 -38.89 -5.28 38.29
C ARG A 748 -37.85 -5.51 39.39
N ASP A 749 -37.84 -6.69 40.01
CA ASP A 749 -36.78 -7.11 40.93
C ASP A 749 -35.45 -7.20 40.17
N ALA A 750 -34.48 -6.37 40.54
CA ALA A 750 -33.19 -6.25 39.87
C ALA A 750 -32.32 -7.52 39.97
N ASP A 751 -32.61 -8.41 40.94
CA ASP A 751 -31.80 -9.58 41.25
C ASP A 751 -32.13 -10.83 40.41
N LEU A 752 -33.32 -10.91 39.79
CA LEU A 752 -33.77 -12.11 39.05
C LEU A 752 -33.31 -12.15 37.58
N ASP A 753 -33.01 -11.00 36.97
CA ASP A 753 -32.65 -10.88 35.54
C ASP A 753 -31.12 -10.88 35.28
N ALA A 754 -30.30 -10.91 36.34
CA ALA A 754 -28.85 -10.78 36.22
C ALA A 754 -28.17 -11.99 35.52
N GLU A 755 -28.83 -13.16 35.49
CA GLU A 755 -28.22 -14.40 34.97
C GLU A 755 -28.64 -14.77 33.54
N THR A 756 -29.69 -14.19 32.96
CA THR A 756 -30.26 -14.72 31.69
C THR A 756 -30.17 -13.80 30.46
N ASN A 757 -30.06 -12.46 30.58
CA ASN A 757 -29.68 -11.57 29.46
C ASN A 757 -29.55 -10.09 29.88
N ALA A 758 -28.42 -9.72 30.50
CA ALA A 758 -28.17 -8.34 30.96
C ALA A 758 -28.17 -7.26 29.85
N LEU A 759 -27.99 -7.66 28.58
CA LEU A 759 -27.84 -6.75 27.42
C LEU A 759 -29.15 -6.43 26.66
N ASN A 760 -30.31 -6.98 27.08
CA ASN A 760 -31.56 -6.87 26.30
C ASN A 760 -32.77 -6.30 27.07
N ASN A 761 -32.60 -5.74 28.26
CA ASN A 761 -33.74 -5.30 29.10
C ASN A 761 -34.22 -3.87 28.81
N ASN A 762 -34.39 -3.50 27.53
CA ASN A 762 -34.80 -2.15 27.13
C ASN A 762 -36.32 -2.05 26.84
N GLN A 763 -37.04 -3.17 26.80
CA GLN A 763 -38.48 -3.16 26.55
C GLN A 763 -39.28 -2.69 27.77
N PRO A 764 -40.38 -1.93 27.59
CA PRO A 764 -41.23 -1.48 28.69
C PRO A 764 -41.96 -2.62 29.41
N LEU A 765 -42.28 -3.71 28.69
CA LEU A 765 -42.88 -4.95 29.20
C LEU A 765 -42.18 -6.16 28.54
N ALA A 766 -42.29 -7.34 29.13
CA ALA A 766 -41.81 -8.58 28.50
C ALA A 766 -42.84 -9.03 27.46
N LEU A 767 -42.46 -9.00 26.18
CA LEU A 767 -43.31 -9.43 25.08
C LEU A 767 -43.10 -10.94 24.84
N ASP A 768 -43.50 -11.77 25.80
CA ASP A 768 -43.42 -13.23 25.67
C ASP A 768 -44.77 -13.83 25.29
N ASP A 769 -44.73 -14.96 24.58
CA ASP A 769 -45.93 -15.69 24.19
C ASP A 769 -46.76 -16.09 25.40
N SER A 770 -48.06 -15.77 25.38
CA SER A 770 -49.07 -16.11 26.40
C SER A 770 -48.96 -15.36 27.74
N VAL A 771 -48.08 -14.35 27.86
CA VAL A 771 -48.07 -13.48 29.03
C VAL A 771 -49.32 -12.60 29.03
N THR A 772 -50.08 -12.67 30.14
CA THR A 772 -51.26 -11.84 30.37
C THR A 772 -50.88 -10.64 31.23
N TYR A 773 -51.27 -9.45 30.79
CA TYR A 773 -51.17 -8.22 31.59
C TYR A 773 -52.54 -7.69 31.95
N SER A 774 -52.74 -7.36 33.22
CA SER A 774 -53.95 -6.69 33.68
C SER A 774 -53.86 -5.20 33.38
N THR A 775 -54.92 -4.65 32.78
CA THR A 775 -55.03 -3.21 32.51
C THR A 775 -55.76 -2.55 33.69
N LEU A 776 -55.83 -1.21 33.69
CA LEU A 776 -56.62 -0.49 34.70
C LEU A 776 -58.10 -0.89 34.67
N ARG A 777 -58.59 -1.48 33.57
CA ARG A 777 -59.96 -1.97 33.43
C ARG A 777 -60.20 -3.34 34.08
N SER A 778 -59.18 -4.15 34.32
CA SER A 778 -59.33 -5.55 34.77
C SER A 778 -60.12 -5.72 36.07
N SER A 779 -60.12 -4.72 36.96
CA SER A 779 -60.95 -4.71 38.18
C SER A 779 -62.46 -4.58 37.92
N SER A 780 -62.85 -4.03 36.76
CA SER A 780 -64.23 -3.67 36.41
C SER A 780 -64.85 -4.57 35.33
N SER A 781 -64.06 -5.40 34.65
CA SER A 781 -64.53 -6.22 33.54
C SER A 781 -63.70 -7.49 33.37
N ALA A 782 -64.37 -8.63 33.10
CA ALA A 782 -63.72 -9.90 32.76
C ALA A 782 -62.93 -9.87 31.44
N TYR A 783 -63.14 -8.85 30.61
CA TYR A 783 -62.41 -8.60 29.36
C TYR A 783 -61.43 -7.42 29.48
N GLY A 784 -60.95 -7.11 30.69
CA GLY A 784 -59.96 -6.05 30.90
C GLY A 784 -58.51 -6.48 30.65
N ASP A 785 -58.21 -7.77 30.77
CA ASP A 785 -56.84 -8.29 30.57
C ASP A 785 -56.45 -8.33 29.09
N ILE A 786 -55.17 -8.11 28.81
CA ILE A 786 -54.59 -8.22 27.46
C ILE A 786 -53.56 -9.35 27.41
N VAL A 787 -53.35 -9.90 26.21
CA VAL A 787 -52.37 -10.96 25.95
C VAL A 787 -51.51 -10.56 24.76
N PHE A 788 -50.21 -10.78 24.88
CA PHE A 788 -49.27 -10.69 23.76
C PHE A 788 -49.04 -12.07 23.14
N GLN A 789 -48.95 -12.10 21.83
CA GLN A 789 -48.62 -13.29 21.06
C GLN A 789 -47.70 -12.91 19.91
N GLN A 790 -46.64 -13.66 19.68
CA GLN A 790 -45.80 -13.54 18.51
C GLN A 790 -46.40 -14.34 17.36
N ARG A 791 -46.64 -13.69 16.23
CA ARG A 791 -47.07 -14.39 15.01
C ARG A 791 -45.87 -15.09 14.39
N THR A 792 -46.02 -16.40 14.17
CA THR A 792 -45.01 -17.29 13.60
C THR A 792 -44.67 -16.99 12.13
N GLU A 793 -45.54 -16.29 11.40
CA GLU A 793 -45.37 -15.96 9.98
C GLU A 793 -44.48 -14.73 9.73
N ASP A 794 -44.54 -13.71 10.60
CA ASP A 794 -43.86 -12.42 10.43
C ASP A 794 -43.01 -12.01 11.64
N MET A 795 -42.95 -12.84 12.69
CA MET A 795 -42.26 -12.58 13.97
C MET A 795 -42.71 -11.28 14.64
N GLN A 796 -43.88 -10.75 14.26
CA GLN A 796 -44.45 -9.54 14.83
C GLN A 796 -45.29 -9.90 16.05
N TYR A 797 -45.15 -9.11 17.11
CA TYR A 797 -46.01 -9.22 18.27
C TYR A 797 -47.38 -8.62 17.94
N VAL A 798 -48.42 -9.32 18.35
CA VAL A 798 -49.80 -8.83 18.36
C VAL A 798 -50.27 -8.76 19.80
N VAL A 799 -51.11 -7.78 20.09
CA VAL A 799 -51.77 -7.61 21.39
C VAL A 799 -53.26 -7.70 21.19
N GLY A 800 -53.94 -8.49 22.01
CA GLY A 800 -55.39 -8.67 21.96
C GLY A 800 -56.01 -8.72 23.35
N ILE A 801 -57.33 -8.52 23.41
CA ILE A 801 -58.08 -8.62 24.66
C ILE A 801 -58.30 -10.10 25.00
N LYS A 802 -57.93 -10.50 26.22
CA LYS A 802 -58.05 -11.89 26.68
C LYS A 802 -59.51 -12.35 26.68
N GLY A 803 -59.77 -13.47 26.02
CA GLY A 803 -61.11 -14.07 25.97
C GLY A 803 -62.08 -13.41 24.98
N ALA A 804 -61.72 -12.30 24.33
CA ALA A 804 -62.50 -11.72 23.26
C ALA A 804 -62.38 -12.58 21.99
N ARG A 805 -63.50 -13.13 21.50
CA ARG A 805 -63.59 -13.78 20.18
C ARG A 805 -64.68 -13.07 19.38
N GLY A 806 -64.31 -12.15 18.50
CA GLY A 806 -65.23 -11.51 17.58
C GLY A 806 -65.69 -12.46 16.48
N THR A 807 -66.76 -12.08 15.80
CA THR A 807 -67.43 -12.87 14.74
C THR A 807 -66.55 -13.12 13.51
N ASN A 808 -65.52 -12.28 13.27
CA ASN A 808 -64.67 -12.32 12.07
C ASN A 808 -63.14 -12.35 12.37
N GLY A 809 -62.71 -12.38 13.64
CA GLY A 809 -61.30 -12.49 14.05
C GLY A 809 -60.32 -11.38 13.65
N GLN A 810 -60.76 -10.35 12.90
CA GLN A 810 -59.89 -9.27 12.36
C GLN A 810 -59.96 -7.92 13.12
N ALA A 811 -60.81 -7.80 14.15
CA ALA A 811 -61.04 -6.52 14.85
C ALA A 811 -60.66 -6.52 16.35
N ASP A 812 -60.24 -7.66 16.91
CA ASP A 812 -60.07 -7.82 18.38
C ASP A 812 -58.62 -7.79 18.86
N TRP A 813 -57.68 -7.53 17.94
CA TRP A 813 -56.24 -7.46 18.21
C TRP A 813 -55.58 -6.39 17.35
N ALA A 814 -54.42 -5.92 17.80
CA ALA A 814 -53.59 -4.92 17.14
C ALA A 814 -52.14 -5.43 17.02
N ARG A 815 -51.44 -5.05 15.96
CA ARG A 815 -50.01 -5.32 15.78
C ARG A 815 -49.19 -4.33 16.57
N VAL A 816 -48.16 -4.82 17.26
CA VAL A 816 -47.13 -3.97 17.86
C VAL A 816 -46.22 -3.46 16.75
N LEU A 817 -46.22 -2.15 16.56
CA LEU A 817 -45.42 -1.46 15.55
C LEU A 817 -44.02 -1.11 16.07
N SER A 818 -43.96 -0.61 17.30
CA SER A 818 -42.72 -0.15 17.93
C SER A 818 -42.91 0.00 19.44
N TRP A 819 -41.83 0.31 20.16
CA TRP A 819 -41.88 0.56 21.60
C TRP A 819 -40.78 1.53 22.04
N GLY A 820 -40.93 2.06 23.24
CA GLY A 820 -39.92 2.86 23.94
C GLY A 820 -40.15 2.82 25.44
N ARG A 821 -39.07 2.69 26.22
CA ARG A 821 -39.12 2.66 27.69
C ARG A 821 -39.00 4.08 28.26
N SER A 822 -39.74 4.35 29.33
CA SER A 822 -39.68 5.63 30.03
C SER A 822 -38.59 5.64 31.10
N THR A 823 -37.97 6.81 31.33
CA THR A 823 -37.08 7.02 32.49
C THR A 823 -37.80 7.64 33.69
N THR A 824 -39.05 8.09 33.51
CA THR A 824 -39.91 8.60 34.59
C THR A 824 -40.64 7.45 35.33
N GLY A 825 -41.21 7.70 36.51
CA GLY A 825 -41.96 6.66 37.26
C GLY A 825 -41.10 5.48 37.73
N GLY A 826 -39.89 5.75 38.24
CA GLY A 826 -38.94 4.70 38.68
C GLY A 826 -38.24 3.96 37.54
N GLY A 827 -38.36 4.44 36.29
CA GLY A 827 -37.73 3.83 35.12
C GLY A 827 -38.42 2.54 34.66
N THR A 828 -39.70 2.36 35.01
CA THR A 828 -40.49 1.17 34.67
C THR A 828 -41.68 1.55 33.79
N GLY A 829 -41.99 0.70 32.81
CA GLY A 829 -43.00 0.98 31.79
C GLY A 829 -42.53 1.88 30.64
N GLY A 830 -43.48 2.40 29.85
CA GLY A 830 -43.20 3.19 28.65
C GLY A 830 -44.37 3.23 27.67
N VAL A 831 -44.06 3.19 26.38
CA VAL A 831 -45.06 3.21 25.30
C VAL A 831 -44.84 2.02 24.38
N ILE A 832 -45.93 1.33 24.03
CA ILE A 832 -45.95 0.32 22.98
C ILE A 832 -46.89 0.85 21.90
N GLN A 833 -46.35 1.13 20.73
CA GLN A 833 -47.12 1.61 19.60
C GLN A 833 -47.87 0.44 18.96
N ILE A 834 -49.17 0.59 18.73
CA ILE A 834 -50.03 -0.44 18.13
C ILE A 834 -50.68 0.08 16.85
N ASP A 835 -51.00 -0.77 15.88
CA ASP A 835 -51.54 -0.33 14.58
C ASP A 835 -53.01 0.11 14.60
N ARG A 836 -53.78 -0.32 15.62
CA ARG A 836 -55.22 -0.05 15.74
C ARG A 836 -55.61 0.17 17.20
N LEU A 837 -56.69 0.92 17.42
CA LEU A 837 -57.29 1.11 18.75
C LEU A 837 -57.93 -0.19 19.24
N LEU A 838 -57.63 -0.63 20.47
CA LEU A 838 -58.28 -1.78 21.09
C LEU A 838 -59.62 -1.35 21.70
N VAL A 839 -60.71 -1.61 20.99
CA VAL A 839 -62.05 -1.31 21.49
C VAL A 839 -62.45 -2.36 22.53
N PRO A 840 -62.89 -1.96 23.74
CA PRO A 840 -63.30 -2.89 24.79
C PRO A 840 -64.41 -3.84 24.31
N TYR A 841 -64.20 -5.15 24.47
CA TYR A 841 -65.15 -6.17 24.02
C TYR A 841 -66.43 -6.16 24.87
N GLN A 842 -67.59 -6.20 24.20
CA GLN A 842 -68.89 -6.42 24.81
C GLN A 842 -69.52 -7.68 24.17
N PRO A 843 -69.74 -8.77 24.92
CA PRO A 843 -70.35 -9.97 24.37
C PRO A 843 -71.79 -9.70 23.92
N PRO A 844 -72.29 -10.38 22.86
CA PRO A 844 -73.72 -10.43 22.57
C PRO A 844 -74.49 -11.01 23.75
N TRP A 845 -75.68 -10.48 24.02
CA TRP A 845 -76.48 -10.83 25.21
C TRP A 845 -76.73 -12.35 25.39
N TRP A 846 -76.78 -13.15 24.33
CA TRP A 846 -76.98 -14.61 24.44
C TRP A 846 -75.73 -15.41 24.86
N ILE A 847 -74.52 -14.84 24.75
CA ILE A 847 -73.28 -15.43 25.31
C ILE A 847 -73.16 -15.10 26.80
N GLU A 848 -73.67 -13.94 27.21
CA GLU A 848 -73.70 -13.50 28.62
C GLU A 848 -74.79 -14.23 29.44
N TYR A 849 -75.86 -14.72 28.80
CA TYR A 849 -77.01 -15.35 29.50
C TYR A 849 -77.34 -16.82 29.14
N GLY A 850 -76.66 -17.47 28.18
CA GLY A 850 -76.73 -18.92 27.89
C GLY A 850 -78.04 -19.43 27.25
N ALA A 851 -77.95 -20.40 26.32
CA ALA A 851 -79.10 -21.08 25.69
C ALA A 851 -79.09 -22.61 25.90
N PRO A 852 -80.27 -23.29 25.93
CA PRO A 852 -80.41 -24.63 26.50
C PRO A 852 -80.27 -25.80 25.49
N SER A 853 -79.57 -26.84 25.94
CA SER A 853 -79.75 -28.29 25.68
C SER A 853 -79.59 -28.85 24.24
N THR A 854 -78.58 -29.71 23.98
CA THR A 854 -78.63 -31.19 24.15
C THR A 854 -77.34 -31.87 23.69
N VAL A 855 -76.98 -32.94 24.40
CA VAL A 855 -75.76 -33.76 24.32
C VAL A 855 -75.98 -34.97 23.40
N GLY A 856 -74.97 -35.35 22.62
CA GLY A 856 -74.94 -36.65 21.93
C GLY A 856 -73.65 -36.94 21.14
N ALA A 857 -72.77 -37.74 21.73
CA ALA A 857 -71.65 -38.50 21.15
C ALA A 857 -70.37 -37.76 20.69
N ILE A 858 -69.40 -37.76 21.60
CA ILE A 858 -67.98 -37.40 21.46
C ILE A 858 -67.23 -38.51 20.69
N GLY A 859 -66.26 -38.14 19.83
CA GLY A 859 -65.37 -39.14 19.24
C GLY A 859 -64.31 -38.68 18.22
N VAL A 860 -63.54 -37.64 18.54
CA VAL A 860 -62.14 -37.42 18.12
C VAL A 860 -61.84 -37.31 16.61
N ALA A 861 -61.82 -36.06 16.11
CA ALA A 861 -61.07 -35.66 14.92
C ALA A 861 -59.56 -35.64 15.25
N PRO A 862 -58.67 -35.91 14.28
CA PRO A 862 -57.27 -36.20 14.55
C PRO A 862 -56.54 -34.98 15.13
N THR A 863 -55.91 -35.19 16.27
CA THR A 863 -54.81 -34.39 16.78
C THR A 863 -53.71 -34.33 15.73
N VAL A 864 -53.49 -33.17 15.13
CA VAL A 864 -52.21 -32.88 14.48
C VAL A 864 -51.28 -32.43 15.60
N GLU A 865 -50.42 -33.35 16.02
CA GLU A 865 -49.29 -33.06 16.90
C GLU A 865 -48.46 -31.91 16.32
N GLU A 866 -48.12 -30.95 17.19
CA GLU A 866 -47.02 -30.03 17.01
C GLU A 866 -45.73 -30.82 16.75
N THR A 867 -45.22 -30.77 15.52
CA THR A 867 -43.76 -30.88 15.32
C THR A 867 -43.20 -29.47 15.43
N ARG A 868 -42.83 -29.07 16.65
CA ARG A 868 -42.01 -27.90 16.93
C ARG A 868 -40.62 -28.11 16.32
N GLY A 869 -40.48 -27.63 15.10
CA GLY A 869 -39.20 -27.46 14.42
C GLY A 869 -39.42 -26.63 13.17
N SER A 870 -38.59 -25.60 12.99
CA SER A 870 -38.30 -24.98 11.68
C SER A 870 -39.07 -23.74 11.20
N ALA A 871 -39.26 -22.71 12.02
CA ALA A 871 -39.35 -21.33 11.48
C ALA A 871 -37.95 -20.69 11.36
N ALA A 872 -37.16 -20.73 12.44
CA ALA A 872 -35.76 -20.31 12.44
C ALA A 872 -34.90 -21.15 11.47
N GLU A 873 -35.09 -22.48 11.41
CA GLU A 873 -34.42 -23.31 10.40
C GLU A 873 -34.87 -22.99 8.97
N SER A 874 -36.12 -22.53 8.76
CA SER A 874 -36.58 -22.09 7.44
C SER A 874 -35.95 -20.76 7.01
N VAL A 875 -35.77 -19.80 7.93
CA VAL A 875 -35.08 -18.54 7.66
C VAL A 875 -33.57 -18.75 7.50
N LYS A 876 -32.94 -19.56 8.35
CA LYS A 876 -31.55 -20.01 8.20
C LYS A 876 -31.38 -20.73 6.87
N ALA A 877 -32.30 -21.61 6.48
CA ALA A 877 -32.25 -22.28 5.17
C ALA A 877 -32.43 -21.29 4.00
N PHE A 878 -33.26 -20.26 4.14
CA PHE A 878 -33.45 -19.23 3.12
C PHE A 878 -32.21 -18.35 2.92
N ILE A 879 -31.63 -17.83 4.02
CA ILE A 879 -30.41 -17.02 3.98
C ILE A 879 -29.24 -17.87 3.50
N ALA A 880 -29.10 -19.10 4.02
CA ALA A 880 -28.06 -20.01 3.59
C ALA A 880 -28.20 -20.37 2.11
N GLY A 881 -29.43 -20.58 1.63
CA GLY A 881 -29.75 -20.76 0.22
C GLY A 881 -29.36 -19.55 -0.63
N GLY A 882 -29.56 -18.33 -0.13
CA GLY A 882 -29.12 -17.09 -0.78
C GLY A 882 -27.61 -17.00 -0.93
N PHE A 883 -26.84 -17.26 0.14
CA PHE A 883 -25.37 -17.31 0.09
C PHE A 883 -24.86 -18.44 -0.80
N GLY A 884 -25.50 -19.60 -0.77
CA GLY A 884 -25.25 -20.68 -1.71
C GLY A 884 -25.45 -20.25 -3.16
N GLY A 885 -26.52 -19.50 -3.45
CA GLY A 885 -26.80 -18.94 -4.77
C GLY A 885 -25.71 -17.95 -5.23
N VAL A 886 -25.25 -17.06 -4.35
CA VAL A 886 -24.16 -16.12 -4.64
C VAL A 886 -22.85 -16.85 -4.91
N ALA A 887 -22.49 -17.83 -4.08
CA ALA A 887 -21.30 -18.66 -4.27
C ALA A 887 -21.33 -19.43 -5.61
N ALA A 888 -22.51 -19.96 -5.98
CA ALA A 888 -22.73 -20.64 -7.26
C ALA A 888 -22.47 -19.72 -8.46
N VAL A 889 -22.91 -18.46 -8.36
CA VAL A 889 -22.70 -17.45 -9.40
C VAL A 889 -21.23 -17.08 -9.47
N LEU A 890 -20.57 -16.78 -8.34
CA LEU A 890 -19.15 -16.40 -8.32
C LEU A 890 -18.23 -17.47 -8.92
N VAL A 891 -18.46 -18.75 -8.58
CA VAL A 891 -17.63 -19.85 -9.11
C VAL A 891 -18.05 -20.22 -10.54
N GLY A 892 -19.35 -20.15 -10.85
CA GLY A 892 -19.88 -20.57 -12.14
C GLY A 892 -19.76 -19.55 -13.28
N HIS A 893 -19.66 -18.26 -12.96
CA HIS A 893 -19.75 -17.19 -13.95
C HIS A 893 -18.62 -17.17 -14.99
N PRO A 894 -17.34 -17.46 -14.66
CA PRO A 894 -16.27 -17.56 -15.67
C PRO A 894 -16.54 -18.62 -16.74
N PHE A 895 -17.13 -19.76 -16.34
CA PHE A 895 -17.55 -20.81 -17.28
C PHE A 895 -18.73 -20.36 -18.14
N ASP A 896 -19.69 -19.64 -17.56
CA ASP A 896 -20.82 -19.07 -18.30
C ASP A 896 -20.38 -18.04 -19.33
N LEU A 897 -19.46 -17.14 -18.97
CA LEU A 897 -18.92 -16.16 -19.90
C LEU A 897 -18.21 -16.85 -21.06
N THR A 898 -17.39 -17.86 -20.75
CA THR A 898 -16.68 -18.66 -21.76
C THR A 898 -17.65 -19.37 -22.69
N LYS A 899 -18.70 -20.00 -22.14
CA LYS A 899 -19.77 -20.64 -22.90
C LYS A 899 -20.49 -19.64 -23.82
N THR A 900 -20.99 -18.54 -23.27
CA THR A 900 -21.75 -17.54 -24.04
C THR A 900 -20.92 -16.97 -25.18
N ARG A 901 -19.65 -16.59 -24.92
CA ARG A 901 -18.75 -16.09 -25.97
C ARG A 901 -18.50 -17.12 -27.07
N LEU A 902 -18.36 -18.41 -26.74
CA LEU A 902 -18.24 -19.47 -27.76
C LEU A 902 -19.52 -19.63 -28.60
N GLN A 903 -20.70 -19.45 -28.00
CA GLN A 903 -21.98 -19.63 -28.67
C GLN A 903 -22.29 -18.49 -29.65
N THR A 904 -21.89 -17.26 -29.31
CA THR A 904 -22.20 -16.05 -30.08
C THR A 904 -21.08 -15.59 -31.01
N ALA A 905 -19.88 -16.19 -30.91
CA ALA A 905 -18.74 -15.84 -31.74
C ALA A 905 -18.96 -16.13 -33.22
N SER A 906 -18.51 -15.20 -34.07
CA SER A 906 -18.31 -15.44 -35.49
C SER A 906 -17.24 -16.53 -35.71
N PRO A 907 -17.36 -17.34 -36.78
CA PRO A 907 -16.34 -18.32 -37.14
C PRO A 907 -14.92 -17.75 -37.14
N GLY A 908 -13.96 -18.48 -36.58
CA GLY A 908 -12.55 -18.06 -36.50
C GLY A 908 -12.19 -17.12 -35.35
N THR A 909 -13.16 -16.58 -34.58
CA THR A 909 -12.85 -15.68 -33.45
C THR A 909 -12.12 -16.40 -32.30
N TYR A 910 -12.51 -17.65 -32.02
CA TYR A 910 -11.92 -18.49 -30.99
C TYR A 910 -11.68 -19.90 -31.50
N THR A 911 -10.55 -20.49 -31.13
CA THR A 911 -10.21 -21.90 -31.42
C THR A 911 -10.82 -22.88 -30.42
N GLY A 912 -11.19 -22.41 -29.23
CA GLY A 912 -11.83 -23.21 -28.18
C GLY A 912 -12.03 -22.45 -26.87
N ALA A 913 -12.49 -23.13 -25.81
CA ALA A 913 -12.77 -22.52 -24.51
C ALA A 913 -11.53 -21.89 -23.86
N VAL A 914 -10.38 -22.56 -23.95
CA VAL A 914 -9.11 -22.05 -23.42
C VAL A 914 -8.68 -20.77 -24.14
N ASP A 915 -8.92 -20.68 -25.45
CA ASP A 915 -8.61 -19.49 -26.25
C ASP A 915 -9.50 -18.30 -25.86
N VAL A 916 -10.78 -18.55 -25.54
CA VAL A 916 -11.66 -17.51 -24.98
C VAL A 916 -11.10 -16.98 -23.66
N VAL A 917 -10.69 -17.86 -22.75
CA VAL A 917 -10.13 -17.46 -21.45
C VAL A 917 -8.84 -16.67 -21.65
N LYS A 918 -7.89 -17.18 -22.45
CA LYS A 918 -6.62 -16.51 -22.75
C LYS A 918 -6.82 -15.12 -23.34
N LYS A 919 -7.65 -14.99 -24.38
CA LYS A 919 -7.93 -13.69 -25.03
C LYS A 919 -8.69 -12.73 -24.11
N THR A 920 -9.57 -13.25 -23.24
CA THR A 920 -10.29 -12.42 -22.27
C THR A 920 -9.35 -11.89 -21.19
N LEU A 921 -8.48 -12.74 -20.64
CA LEU A 921 -7.47 -12.33 -19.65
C LEU A 921 -6.46 -11.35 -20.23
N ALA A 922 -5.99 -11.58 -21.46
CA ALA A 922 -5.04 -10.69 -22.12
C ALA A 922 -5.62 -9.29 -22.41
N ARG A 923 -6.93 -9.20 -22.67
CA ARG A 923 -7.59 -7.92 -23.02
C ARG A 923 -8.17 -7.17 -21.82
N ASP A 924 -8.88 -7.88 -20.96
CA ASP A 924 -9.73 -7.28 -19.90
C ASP A 924 -9.26 -7.69 -18.49
N GLY A 925 -8.17 -8.45 -18.36
CA GLY A 925 -7.70 -8.99 -17.08
C GLY A 925 -8.71 -9.98 -16.45
N VAL A 926 -8.50 -10.27 -15.16
CA VAL A 926 -9.35 -11.21 -14.40
C VAL A 926 -10.78 -10.68 -14.24
N SER A 927 -10.95 -9.37 -14.07
CA SER A 927 -12.29 -8.73 -13.99
C SER A 927 -13.11 -8.94 -15.26
N GLY A 928 -12.46 -9.09 -16.41
CA GLY A 928 -13.08 -9.46 -17.68
C GLY A 928 -13.86 -10.78 -17.66
N LEU A 929 -13.42 -11.76 -16.86
CA LEU A 929 -14.11 -13.05 -16.71
C LEU A 929 -15.43 -12.93 -15.93
N TYR A 930 -15.62 -11.84 -15.18
CA TYR A 930 -16.80 -11.56 -14.37
C TYR A 930 -17.79 -10.60 -15.04
N ARG A 931 -17.57 -10.24 -16.30
CA ARG A 931 -18.44 -9.32 -17.03
C ARG A 931 -19.85 -9.89 -17.18
N GLY A 932 -20.87 -9.09 -16.84
CA GLY A 932 -22.28 -9.50 -16.89
C GLY A 932 -22.75 -10.36 -15.71
N MET A 933 -22.03 -10.39 -14.58
CA MET A 933 -22.39 -11.15 -13.37
C MET A 933 -23.51 -10.51 -12.54
N VAL A 934 -23.72 -9.20 -12.64
CA VAL A 934 -24.71 -8.48 -11.83
C VAL A 934 -26.16 -8.95 -12.10
N PRO A 935 -26.64 -9.12 -13.35
CA PRO A 935 -27.98 -9.65 -13.60
C PRO A 935 -28.27 -11.00 -12.92
N PRO A 936 -27.43 -12.05 -13.05
CA PRO A 936 -27.71 -13.31 -12.37
C PRO A 936 -27.63 -13.21 -10.84
N LEU A 937 -26.79 -12.35 -10.25
CA LEU A 937 -26.79 -12.13 -8.79
C LEU A 937 -28.10 -11.54 -8.27
N LEU A 938 -28.68 -10.58 -9.01
CA LEU A 938 -29.99 -10.00 -8.65
C LEU A 938 -31.15 -10.96 -8.90
N GLY A 939 -31.03 -11.82 -9.92
CA GLY A 939 -32.09 -12.73 -10.34
C GLY A 939 -32.10 -14.09 -9.64
N VAL A 940 -31.00 -14.55 -9.05
CA VAL A 940 -30.84 -15.94 -8.59
C VAL A 940 -31.90 -16.34 -7.55
N THR A 941 -32.10 -15.52 -6.51
CA THR A 941 -33.06 -15.79 -5.44
C THR A 941 -34.51 -15.81 -5.92
N PRO A 942 -35.02 -14.78 -6.63
CA PRO A 942 -36.40 -14.82 -7.13
C PRO A 942 -36.64 -15.92 -8.18
N ILE A 943 -35.64 -16.22 -9.03
CA ILE A 943 -35.73 -17.31 -10.02
C ILE A 943 -35.91 -18.67 -9.31
N PHE A 944 -35.10 -18.96 -8.30
CA PHE A 944 -35.22 -20.21 -7.55
C PHE A 944 -36.51 -20.27 -6.72
N ALA A 945 -36.90 -19.19 -6.06
CA ALA A 945 -38.13 -19.13 -5.27
C ALA A 945 -39.37 -19.43 -6.14
N ILE A 946 -39.49 -18.79 -7.31
CA ILE A 946 -40.59 -19.03 -8.25
C ILE A 946 -40.51 -20.45 -8.83
N SER A 947 -39.31 -20.95 -9.14
CA SER A 947 -39.12 -22.31 -9.66
C SER A 947 -39.60 -23.39 -8.68
N PHE A 948 -39.22 -23.30 -7.41
CA PHE A 948 -39.65 -24.26 -6.39
C PHE A 948 -41.14 -24.15 -6.08
N TRP A 949 -41.67 -22.93 -5.92
CA TRP A 949 -43.10 -22.72 -5.74
C TRP A 949 -43.92 -23.28 -6.91
N ALA A 950 -43.50 -22.98 -8.15
CA ALA A 950 -44.19 -23.46 -9.34
C ALA A 950 -44.06 -24.98 -9.49
N TYR A 951 -42.94 -25.57 -9.07
CA TYR A 951 -42.75 -27.02 -9.04
C TYR A 951 -43.70 -27.70 -8.04
N ASP A 952 -43.82 -27.17 -6.82
CA ASP A 952 -44.74 -27.68 -5.80
C ASP A 952 -46.20 -27.53 -6.21
N THR A 953 -46.56 -26.38 -6.77
CA THR A 953 -47.89 -26.12 -7.33
C THR A 953 -48.19 -27.07 -8.49
N SER A 954 -47.21 -27.33 -9.37
CA SER A 954 -47.37 -28.26 -10.49
C SER A 954 -47.59 -29.70 -10.02
N LYS A 955 -46.89 -30.13 -8.96
CA LYS A 955 -47.14 -31.43 -8.33
C LYS A 955 -48.58 -31.50 -7.81
N GLN A 956 -49.08 -30.46 -7.11
CA GLN A 956 -50.46 -30.41 -6.63
C GLN A 956 -51.49 -30.46 -7.77
N ILE A 957 -51.23 -29.78 -8.88
CA ILE A 957 -52.08 -29.82 -10.08
C ILE A 957 -52.12 -31.26 -10.66
N ILE A 958 -50.97 -31.94 -10.78
CA ILE A 958 -50.92 -33.35 -11.20
C ILE A 958 -51.62 -34.26 -10.18
N PHE A 959 -51.57 -33.91 -8.89
CA PHE A 959 -52.32 -34.58 -7.84
C PHE A 959 -53.84 -34.48 -8.07
N ALA A 960 -54.34 -33.28 -8.39
CA ALA A 960 -55.74 -33.03 -8.67
C ALA A 960 -56.23 -33.64 -10.00
N LEU A 961 -55.38 -33.68 -11.02
CA LEU A 961 -55.72 -34.20 -12.37
C LEU A 961 -55.71 -35.73 -12.46
N THR A 962 -55.22 -36.44 -11.43
CA THR A 962 -55.21 -37.92 -11.39
C THR A 962 -55.94 -38.43 -10.13
N PRO A 963 -57.29 -38.35 -10.09
CA PRO A 963 -58.08 -38.59 -8.88
C PRO A 963 -58.16 -40.06 -8.44
N ASN A 964 -57.97 -41.04 -9.35
CA ASN A 964 -58.11 -42.48 -9.05
C ASN A 964 -56.75 -43.18 -8.78
N ARG A 965 -55.79 -42.50 -8.14
CA ARG A 965 -54.45 -43.07 -7.87
C ARG A 965 -54.46 -44.05 -6.69
N THR A 966 -53.65 -45.11 -6.78
CA THR A 966 -53.44 -46.09 -5.69
C THR A 966 -52.18 -45.83 -4.86
N THR A 967 -51.26 -44.98 -5.31
CA THR A 967 -49.99 -44.66 -4.65
C THR A 967 -49.89 -43.19 -4.22
N THR A 968 -49.24 -42.93 -3.08
CA THR A 968 -49.03 -41.57 -2.53
C THR A 968 -47.84 -40.81 -3.14
N SER A 969 -46.97 -41.49 -3.92
CA SER A 969 -45.79 -40.91 -4.56
C SER A 969 -45.98 -40.67 -6.06
N LEU A 970 -45.38 -39.60 -6.60
CA LEU A 970 -45.34 -39.33 -8.04
C LEU A 970 -44.29 -40.20 -8.76
N SER A 971 -44.62 -40.63 -9.99
CA SER A 971 -43.70 -41.27 -10.90
C SER A 971 -42.62 -40.30 -11.42
N VAL A 972 -41.51 -40.84 -11.92
CA VAL A 972 -40.42 -40.01 -12.50
C VAL A 972 -40.93 -39.17 -13.68
N GLY A 973 -41.85 -39.70 -14.48
CA GLY A 973 -42.46 -38.96 -15.60
C GLY A 973 -43.35 -37.81 -15.13
N GLU A 974 -44.11 -37.99 -14.04
CA GLU A 974 -44.91 -36.91 -13.44
C GLU A 974 -44.04 -35.83 -12.79
N LEU A 975 -42.94 -36.22 -12.14
CA LEU A 975 -41.97 -35.26 -11.59
C LEU A 975 -41.24 -34.48 -12.70
N ALA A 976 -40.89 -35.15 -13.81
CA ALA A 976 -40.35 -34.49 -14.99
C ALA A 976 -41.36 -33.48 -15.59
N THR A 977 -42.65 -33.84 -15.60
CA THR A 977 -43.74 -32.97 -16.07
C THR A 977 -43.93 -31.77 -15.16
N ALA A 978 -43.88 -31.96 -13.83
CA ALA A 978 -43.89 -30.88 -12.87
C ALA A 978 -42.67 -29.94 -13.05
N GLY A 979 -41.50 -30.50 -13.34
CA GLY A 979 -40.29 -29.74 -13.66
C GLY A 979 -40.40 -28.93 -14.94
N PHE A 980 -41.06 -29.44 -15.97
CA PHE A 980 -41.33 -28.66 -17.19
C PHE A 980 -42.31 -27.52 -16.91
N MET A 981 -43.39 -27.79 -16.18
CA MET A 981 -44.42 -26.81 -15.84
C MET A 981 -43.88 -25.67 -14.98
N SER A 982 -42.95 -25.95 -14.06
CA SER A 982 -42.35 -24.92 -13.21
C SER A 982 -41.52 -23.90 -14.00
N ALA A 983 -40.94 -24.29 -15.13
CA ALA A 983 -40.14 -23.41 -15.97
C ALA A 983 -40.96 -22.26 -16.60
N VAL A 984 -42.29 -22.43 -16.77
CA VAL A 984 -43.15 -21.44 -17.43
C VAL A 984 -43.21 -20.11 -16.67
N PRO A 985 -43.65 -20.06 -15.39
CA PRO A 985 -43.63 -18.81 -14.61
C PRO A 985 -42.19 -18.33 -14.32
N THR A 986 -41.23 -19.25 -14.12
CA THR A 986 -39.83 -18.88 -13.90
C THR A 986 -39.23 -18.14 -15.09
N THR A 987 -39.62 -18.50 -16.33
CA THR A 987 -39.13 -17.85 -17.55
C THR A 987 -39.50 -16.36 -17.61
N LEU A 988 -40.56 -15.90 -16.94
CA LEU A 988 -40.94 -14.49 -16.90
C LEU A 988 -39.87 -13.62 -16.21
N VAL A 989 -39.16 -14.18 -15.23
CA VAL A 989 -38.06 -13.50 -14.52
C VAL A 989 -36.73 -13.82 -15.19
N THR A 990 -36.52 -15.08 -15.61
CA THR A 990 -35.26 -15.52 -16.22
C THR A 990 -35.02 -14.86 -17.59
N ALA A 991 -36.04 -14.63 -18.41
CA ALA A 991 -35.88 -14.06 -19.74
C ALA A 991 -35.23 -12.66 -19.76
N PRO A 992 -35.72 -11.65 -19.00
CA PRO A 992 -35.08 -10.32 -18.96
C PRO A 992 -33.69 -10.37 -18.31
N VAL A 993 -33.50 -11.19 -17.27
CA VAL A 993 -32.20 -11.36 -16.58
C VAL A 993 -31.14 -11.95 -17.52
N GLU A 994 -31.47 -13.03 -18.22
CA GLU A 994 -30.58 -13.68 -19.18
C GLU A 994 -30.29 -12.78 -20.38
N ARG A 995 -31.27 -12.01 -20.86
CA ARG A 995 -31.03 -11.07 -21.96
C ARG A 995 -30.04 -9.98 -21.58
N ALA A 996 -30.17 -9.38 -20.39
CA ALA A 996 -29.21 -8.40 -19.90
C ALA A 996 -27.81 -9.00 -19.71
N LYS A 997 -27.74 -10.22 -19.15
CA LYS A 997 -26.49 -10.97 -18.97
C LYS A 997 -25.77 -11.23 -20.29
N VAL A 998 -26.46 -11.79 -21.29
CA VAL A 998 -25.86 -12.15 -22.58
C VAL A 998 -25.28 -10.92 -23.29
N LEU A 999 -26.00 -9.80 -23.31
CA LEU A 999 -25.52 -8.57 -23.94
C LEU A 999 -24.25 -8.02 -23.27
N LEU A 1000 -24.18 -8.07 -21.93
CA LEU A 1000 -22.99 -7.67 -21.20
C LEU A 1000 -21.81 -8.64 -21.42
N GLN A 1001 -22.07 -9.94 -21.53
CA GLN A 1001 -21.02 -10.96 -21.76
C GLN A 1001 -20.40 -10.90 -23.16
N VAL A 1002 -21.21 -10.57 -24.18
CA VAL A 1002 -20.77 -10.46 -25.59
C VAL A 1002 -20.08 -9.13 -25.87
N GLN A 1003 -20.27 -8.11 -25.03
CA GLN A 1003 -19.55 -6.84 -25.17
C GLN A 1003 -18.02 -7.04 -25.05
N GLY A 1004 -17.27 -6.40 -25.96
CA GLY A 1004 -15.82 -6.57 -26.07
C GLY A 1004 -15.39 -7.85 -26.81
N GLN A 1005 -16.33 -8.65 -27.32
CA GLN A 1005 -16.01 -9.81 -28.12
C GLN A 1005 -15.59 -9.41 -29.55
N GLY A 1006 -14.53 -10.03 -30.07
CA GLY A 1006 -14.07 -9.83 -31.45
C GLY A 1006 -13.64 -8.39 -31.80
N GLY A 1007 -13.21 -7.59 -30.81
CA GLY A 1007 -12.82 -6.19 -31.03
C GLY A 1007 -13.96 -5.17 -30.97
N SER A 1008 -15.20 -5.61 -30.70
CA SER A 1008 -16.35 -4.70 -30.57
C SER A 1008 -16.20 -3.69 -29.42
N GLU A 1009 -16.68 -2.46 -29.64
CA GLU A 1009 -16.67 -1.38 -28.65
C GLU A 1009 -17.61 -1.65 -27.46
N HIS A 1010 -17.33 -1.00 -26.33
CA HIS A 1010 -18.14 -1.09 -25.12
C HIS A 1010 -19.41 -0.22 -25.24
N LYS A 1011 -20.54 -0.84 -25.59
CA LYS A 1011 -21.84 -0.16 -25.81
C LYS A 1011 -22.62 0.15 -24.52
N TYR A 1012 -22.45 -0.64 -23.46
CA TYR A 1012 -23.26 -0.59 -22.25
C TYR A 1012 -22.40 -0.41 -21.00
N LYS A 1013 -22.85 0.45 -20.07
CA LYS A 1013 -22.16 0.72 -18.80
C LYS A 1013 -22.58 -0.21 -17.65
N GLY A 1014 -23.73 -0.88 -17.76
CA GLY A 1014 -24.24 -1.76 -16.71
C GLY A 1014 -25.68 -2.23 -16.98
N VAL A 1015 -26.28 -2.96 -16.02
CA VAL A 1015 -27.60 -3.61 -16.19
C VAL A 1015 -28.71 -2.61 -16.45
N ALA A 1016 -28.79 -1.53 -15.67
CA ALA A 1016 -29.80 -0.49 -15.84
C ALA A 1016 -29.68 0.20 -17.22
N ASP A 1017 -28.44 0.41 -17.67
CA ASP A 1017 -28.15 1.02 -18.96
C ASP A 1017 -28.55 0.11 -20.14
N VAL A 1018 -28.30 -1.21 -20.03
CA VAL A 1018 -28.78 -2.21 -21.00
C VAL A 1018 -30.31 -2.20 -21.08
N LEU A 1019 -31.01 -2.28 -19.95
CA LEU A 1019 -32.47 -2.30 -19.94
C LEU A 1019 -33.06 -1.00 -20.50
N LYS A 1020 -32.47 0.15 -20.18
CA LYS A 1020 -32.86 1.46 -20.73
C LYS A 1020 -32.67 1.52 -22.24
N HIS A 1021 -31.54 1.02 -22.76
CA HIS A 1021 -31.28 0.97 -24.20
C HIS A 1021 -32.23 0.00 -24.91
N LEU A 1022 -32.48 -1.18 -24.36
CA LEU A 1022 -33.42 -2.15 -24.92
C LEU A 1022 -34.85 -1.59 -24.97
N TYR A 1023 -35.27 -0.91 -23.90
CA TYR A 1023 -36.58 -0.26 -23.85
C TYR A 1023 -36.69 0.85 -24.90
N LYS A 1024 -35.63 1.63 -25.13
CA LYS A 1024 -35.59 2.64 -26.20
C LYS A 1024 -35.58 2.02 -27.61
N GLU A 1025 -34.94 0.87 -27.81
CA GLU A 1025 -34.83 0.21 -29.11
C GLU A 1025 -36.15 -0.43 -29.57
N GLY A 1026 -36.95 -0.98 -28.65
CA GLY A 1026 -38.19 -1.67 -29.02
C GLY A 1026 -39.15 -1.98 -27.87
N GLY A 1027 -39.10 -1.18 -26.80
CA GLY A 1027 -39.98 -1.31 -25.63
C GLY A 1027 -39.87 -2.66 -24.91
N MET A 1028 -40.98 -3.08 -24.28
CA MET A 1028 -41.04 -4.34 -23.54
C MET A 1028 -40.79 -5.58 -24.41
N ARG A 1029 -41.16 -5.54 -25.70
CA ARG A 1029 -40.89 -6.63 -26.64
C ARG A 1029 -39.38 -6.84 -26.86
N SER A 1030 -38.59 -5.77 -26.81
CA SER A 1030 -37.13 -5.87 -26.90
C SER A 1030 -36.55 -6.51 -25.63
N ILE A 1031 -37.02 -6.15 -24.44
CA ILE A 1031 -36.55 -6.73 -23.16
C ILE A 1031 -36.85 -8.25 -23.07
N PHE A 1032 -38.00 -8.68 -23.58
CA PHE A 1032 -38.41 -10.09 -23.58
C PHE A 1032 -38.06 -10.82 -24.89
N ARG A 1033 -37.20 -10.26 -25.74
CA ARG A 1033 -36.81 -10.95 -26.98
C ARG A 1033 -35.93 -12.16 -26.64
N GLY A 1034 -36.36 -13.33 -27.10
CA GLY A 1034 -35.72 -14.61 -26.81
C GLY A 1034 -36.45 -15.46 -25.77
N THR A 1035 -37.55 -14.98 -25.16
CA THR A 1035 -38.33 -15.74 -24.15
C THR A 1035 -38.72 -17.15 -24.61
N GLY A 1036 -39.15 -17.33 -25.86
CA GLY A 1036 -39.45 -18.66 -26.40
C GLY A 1036 -38.24 -19.59 -26.48
N ALA A 1037 -37.05 -19.05 -26.78
CA ALA A 1037 -35.80 -19.79 -26.76
C ALA A 1037 -35.36 -20.12 -25.32
N THR A 1038 -35.59 -19.20 -24.38
CA THR A 1038 -35.36 -19.41 -22.95
C THR A 1038 -36.26 -20.52 -22.42
N LEU A 1039 -37.56 -20.55 -22.76
CA LEU A 1039 -38.47 -21.62 -22.36
C LEU A 1039 -38.12 -22.97 -23.00
N ALA A 1040 -37.72 -22.98 -24.28
CA ALA A 1040 -37.27 -24.18 -24.96
C ALA A 1040 -36.00 -24.80 -24.34
N ARG A 1041 -35.20 -23.99 -23.64
CA ARG A 1041 -34.08 -24.44 -22.81
C ARG A 1041 -34.54 -24.88 -21.43
N ASP A 1042 -35.28 -24.01 -20.73
CA ASP A 1042 -35.59 -24.16 -19.31
C ASP A 1042 -36.63 -25.24 -19.03
N GLY A 1043 -37.65 -25.41 -19.87
CA GLY A 1043 -38.67 -26.43 -19.71
C GLY A 1043 -38.10 -27.86 -19.79
N PRO A 1044 -37.54 -28.28 -20.94
CA PRO A 1044 -36.94 -29.60 -21.07
C PRO A 1044 -35.76 -29.81 -20.11
N GLY A 1045 -34.94 -28.78 -19.90
CA GLY A 1045 -33.82 -28.82 -18.96
C GLY A 1045 -34.26 -29.10 -17.53
N SER A 1046 -35.31 -28.42 -17.06
CA SER A 1046 -35.86 -28.61 -15.71
C SER A 1046 -36.53 -29.98 -15.56
N ALA A 1047 -37.22 -30.47 -16.60
CA ALA A 1047 -37.75 -31.83 -16.62
C ALA A 1047 -36.64 -32.88 -16.46
N ALA A 1048 -35.54 -32.74 -17.20
CA ALA A 1048 -34.38 -33.62 -17.10
C ALA A 1048 -33.68 -33.50 -15.74
N TYR A 1049 -33.58 -32.29 -15.19
CA TYR A 1049 -32.99 -32.03 -13.88
C TYR A 1049 -33.75 -32.78 -12.77
N PHE A 1050 -35.06 -32.56 -12.64
CA PHE A 1050 -35.86 -33.18 -11.59
C PHE A 1050 -35.99 -34.71 -11.77
N ALA A 1051 -36.07 -35.19 -13.01
CA ALA A 1051 -36.08 -36.63 -13.29
C ALA A 1051 -34.77 -37.31 -12.89
N ALA A 1052 -33.63 -36.76 -13.31
CA ALA A 1052 -32.32 -37.31 -12.98
C ALA A 1052 -32.01 -37.20 -11.49
N TYR A 1053 -32.39 -36.10 -10.84
CA TYR A 1053 -32.27 -35.95 -9.39
C TYR A 1053 -33.02 -37.06 -8.65
N GLU A 1054 -34.27 -37.32 -9.02
CA GLU A 1054 -35.10 -38.35 -8.39
C GLU A 1054 -34.58 -39.78 -8.66
N VAL A 1055 -34.18 -40.08 -9.90
CA VAL A 1055 -33.64 -41.40 -10.26
C VAL A 1055 -32.35 -41.69 -9.50
N THR A 1056 -31.42 -40.74 -9.47
CA THR A 1056 -30.17 -40.89 -8.72
C THR A 1056 -30.44 -40.98 -7.22
N LYS A 1057 -31.38 -40.19 -6.68
CA LYS A 1057 -31.77 -40.26 -5.27
C LYS A 1057 -32.35 -41.63 -4.90
N ARG A 1058 -33.25 -42.18 -5.72
CA ARG A 1058 -33.81 -43.53 -5.53
C ARG A 1058 -32.75 -44.62 -5.63
N ALA A 1059 -31.81 -44.50 -6.56
CA ALA A 1059 -30.72 -45.46 -6.75
C ALA A 1059 -29.69 -45.46 -5.60
N LEU A 1060 -29.48 -44.30 -4.96
CA LEU A 1060 -28.56 -44.15 -3.83
C LEU A 1060 -29.21 -44.44 -2.46
N THR A 1061 -30.53 -44.63 -2.40
CA THR A 1061 -31.25 -44.96 -1.16
C THR A 1061 -31.13 -46.46 -0.86
N PRO A 1062 -30.54 -46.87 0.28
CA PRO A 1062 -30.44 -48.28 0.67
C PRO A 1062 -31.83 -48.94 0.81
N ALA A 1063 -31.93 -50.24 0.52
CA ALA A 1063 -33.20 -50.97 0.59
C ALA A 1063 -33.79 -50.92 2.02
N GLY A 1064 -35.01 -50.36 2.15
CA GLY A 1064 -35.71 -50.19 3.43
C GLY A 1064 -35.50 -48.84 4.13
N ALA A 1065 -34.63 -47.96 3.62
CA ALA A 1065 -34.40 -46.62 4.15
C ALA A 1065 -35.24 -45.54 3.44
N SER A 1066 -35.53 -44.43 4.12
CA SER A 1066 -36.23 -43.30 3.51
C SER A 1066 -35.26 -42.46 2.68
N PRO A 1067 -35.68 -41.91 1.51
CA PRO A 1067 -34.89 -40.91 0.78
C PRO A 1067 -34.60 -39.62 1.57
N ALA A 1068 -35.21 -39.44 2.75
CA ALA A 1068 -34.90 -38.37 3.70
C ALA A 1068 -33.58 -38.60 4.47
N ASP A 1069 -33.08 -39.84 4.53
CA ASP A 1069 -31.93 -40.24 5.35
C ASP A 1069 -30.59 -40.26 4.58
N LEU A 1070 -30.58 -39.72 3.35
CA LEU A 1070 -29.37 -39.70 2.51
C LEU A 1070 -28.33 -38.71 3.05
N ASN A 1071 -27.08 -39.16 3.15
CA ASN A 1071 -25.97 -38.30 3.55
C ASN A 1071 -25.71 -37.18 2.52
N LEU A 1072 -25.06 -36.10 2.97
CA LEU A 1072 -24.78 -34.91 2.16
C LEU A 1072 -24.02 -35.24 0.85
N GLY A 1073 -23.11 -36.22 0.89
CA GLY A 1073 -22.36 -36.67 -0.30
C GLY A 1073 -23.25 -37.28 -1.39
N ALA A 1074 -24.22 -38.11 -1.00
CA ALA A 1074 -25.19 -38.69 -1.93
C ALA A 1074 -26.13 -37.62 -2.53
N VAL A 1075 -26.52 -36.61 -1.73
CA VAL A 1075 -27.30 -35.46 -2.20
C VAL A 1075 -26.51 -34.60 -3.20
N ILE A 1076 -25.21 -34.39 -2.96
CA ILE A 1076 -24.31 -33.68 -3.89
C ILE A 1076 -24.17 -34.45 -5.21
N LEU A 1077 -24.01 -35.78 -5.16
CA LEU A 1077 -23.91 -36.62 -6.36
C LEU A 1077 -25.23 -36.61 -7.16
N ALA A 1078 -26.38 -36.67 -6.47
CA ALA A 1078 -27.69 -36.54 -7.10
C ALA A 1078 -27.89 -35.16 -7.74
N GLY A 1079 -27.48 -34.08 -7.08
CA GLY A 1079 -27.52 -32.72 -7.64
C GLY A 1079 -26.57 -32.52 -8.83
N GLY A 1080 -25.36 -33.08 -8.76
CA GLY A 1080 -24.37 -33.04 -9.83
C GLY A 1080 -24.81 -33.79 -11.09
N THR A 1081 -25.34 -35.00 -10.93
CA THR A 1081 -25.90 -35.80 -12.04
C THR A 1081 -27.12 -35.12 -12.67
N ALA A 1082 -27.99 -34.51 -11.86
CA ALA A 1082 -29.11 -33.70 -12.33
C ALA A 1082 -28.65 -32.49 -13.16
N GLY A 1083 -27.61 -31.78 -12.71
CA GLY A 1083 -27.01 -30.66 -13.45
C GLY A 1083 -26.41 -31.09 -14.79
N VAL A 1084 -25.72 -32.23 -14.84
CA VAL A 1084 -25.18 -32.80 -16.09
C VAL A 1084 -26.31 -33.17 -17.05
N ALA A 1085 -27.37 -33.83 -16.56
CA ALA A 1085 -28.53 -34.20 -17.37
C ALA A 1085 -29.26 -32.97 -17.95
N MET A 1086 -29.45 -31.93 -17.14
CA MET A 1086 -30.03 -30.66 -17.57
C MET A 1086 -29.23 -30.05 -18.72
N TRP A 1087 -27.93 -29.84 -18.53
CA TRP A 1087 -27.09 -29.19 -19.53
C TRP A 1087 -26.89 -30.06 -20.79
N ALA A 1088 -26.91 -31.39 -20.67
CA ALA A 1088 -26.86 -32.27 -21.82
C ALA A 1088 -28.03 -32.06 -22.79
N LEU A 1089 -29.22 -31.76 -22.26
CA LEU A 1089 -30.41 -31.46 -23.07
C LEU A 1089 -30.52 -29.98 -23.45
N ALA A 1090 -30.09 -29.08 -22.56
CA ALA A 1090 -30.30 -27.64 -22.68
C ALA A 1090 -29.32 -26.93 -23.62
N ILE A 1091 -28.18 -27.54 -23.98
CA ILE A 1091 -27.15 -26.85 -24.79
C ILE A 1091 -27.65 -26.43 -26.18
N PRO A 1092 -28.25 -27.32 -27.00
CA PRO A 1092 -28.77 -26.92 -28.31
C PRO A 1092 -29.73 -25.73 -28.30
N PRO A 1093 -30.79 -25.69 -27.45
CA PRO A 1093 -31.64 -24.51 -27.35
C PRO A 1093 -30.92 -23.30 -26.71
N ASP A 1094 -29.95 -23.50 -25.80
CA ASP A 1094 -29.17 -22.40 -25.21
C ASP A 1094 -28.28 -21.68 -26.25
N VAL A 1095 -27.69 -22.40 -27.22
CA VAL A 1095 -26.95 -21.77 -28.33
C VAL A 1095 -27.87 -20.85 -29.13
N LEU A 1096 -29.06 -21.33 -29.48
CA LEU A 1096 -30.04 -20.54 -30.24
C LEU A 1096 -30.53 -19.34 -29.43
N LYS A 1097 -30.81 -19.53 -28.14
CA LYS A 1097 -31.18 -18.46 -27.20
C LYS A 1097 -30.11 -17.38 -27.17
N SER A 1098 -28.84 -17.74 -26.94
CA SER A 1098 -27.73 -16.79 -26.84
C SER A 1098 -27.56 -15.99 -28.14
N ARG A 1099 -27.66 -16.64 -29.31
CA ARG A 1099 -27.60 -15.97 -30.62
C ARG A 1099 -28.77 -15.04 -30.88
N ILE A 1100 -30.00 -15.42 -30.53
CA ILE A 1100 -31.18 -14.56 -30.68
C ILE A 1100 -31.13 -13.36 -29.74
N GLN A 1101 -30.61 -13.55 -28.52
CA GLN A 1101 -30.51 -12.50 -27.52
C GLN A 1101 -29.39 -11.50 -27.83
N SER A 1102 -28.27 -11.94 -28.43
CA SER A 1102 -27.14 -11.07 -28.78
C SER A 1102 -27.24 -10.43 -30.17
N ALA A 1103 -28.05 -10.98 -31.08
CA ALA A 1103 -28.12 -10.48 -32.46
C ALA A 1103 -28.88 -9.15 -32.57
N PRO A 1104 -28.47 -8.27 -33.50
CA PRO A 1104 -29.23 -7.07 -33.84
C PRO A 1104 -30.70 -7.36 -34.13
N THR A 1105 -31.56 -6.36 -33.94
CA THR A 1105 -32.98 -6.48 -34.23
C THR A 1105 -33.20 -6.71 -35.73
N GLY A 1106 -34.01 -7.71 -36.08
CA GLY A 1106 -34.27 -8.12 -37.47
C GLY A 1106 -33.40 -9.26 -38.03
N THR A 1107 -32.32 -9.68 -37.34
CA THR A 1107 -31.44 -10.76 -37.84
C THR A 1107 -32.14 -12.14 -37.94
N TYR A 1108 -33.02 -12.44 -36.99
CA TYR A 1108 -33.77 -13.69 -36.91
C TYR A 1108 -35.26 -13.41 -36.71
N SER A 1109 -36.12 -14.11 -37.45
CA SER A 1109 -37.58 -14.02 -37.28
C SER A 1109 -38.11 -14.87 -36.13
N GLY A 1110 -37.34 -15.85 -35.65
CA GLY A 1110 -37.70 -16.74 -34.54
C GLY A 1110 -36.66 -17.84 -34.29
N LEU A 1111 -37.00 -18.77 -33.39
CA LEU A 1111 -36.11 -19.87 -32.97
C LEU A 1111 -35.71 -20.78 -34.13
N LEU A 1112 -36.69 -21.16 -34.98
CA LEU A 1112 -36.46 -22.05 -36.12
C LEU A 1112 -35.64 -21.39 -37.23
N ASP A 1113 -35.84 -20.10 -37.49
CA ASP A 1113 -35.04 -19.33 -38.45
C ASP A 1113 -33.58 -19.20 -37.95
N CYS A 1114 -33.38 -18.96 -36.66
CA CYS A 1114 -32.05 -18.96 -36.05
C CYS A 1114 -31.36 -20.33 -36.15
N ALA A 1115 -32.10 -21.42 -35.91
CA ALA A 1115 -31.58 -22.77 -36.04
C ALA A 1115 -31.17 -23.09 -37.50
N ARG A 1116 -32.04 -22.79 -38.47
CA ARG A 1116 -31.77 -23.01 -39.89
C ARG A 1116 -30.54 -22.23 -40.35
N LYS A 1117 -30.45 -20.94 -40.02
CA LYS A 1117 -29.30 -20.09 -40.36
C LYS A 1117 -28.02 -20.55 -39.67
N THR A 1118 -28.09 -20.93 -38.39
CA THR A 1118 -26.93 -21.44 -37.63
C THR A 1118 -26.40 -22.75 -38.22
N ILE A 1119 -27.29 -23.71 -38.56
CA ILE A 1119 -26.87 -24.98 -39.17
C ILE A 1119 -26.32 -24.76 -40.57
N ALA A 1120 -26.92 -23.86 -41.36
CA ALA A 1120 -26.47 -23.56 -42.71
C ALA A 1120 -25.08 -22.87 -42.73
N GLN A 1121 -24.79 -21.99 -41.76
CA GLN A 1121 -23.54 -21.23 -41.70
C GLN A 1121 -22.42 -21.97 -40.97
N ASP A 1122 -22.72 -22.59 -39.82
CA ASP A 1122 -21.72 -23.12 -38.89
C ASP A 1122 -21.76 -24.66 -38.74
N GLY A 1123 -22.70 -25.32 -39.43
CA GLY A 1123 -22.93 -26.76 -39.34
C GLY A 1123 -23.69 -27.20 -38.08
N VAL A 1124 -24.14 -28.47 -38.07
CA VAL A 1124 -24.95 -29.04 -36.97
C VAL A 1124 -24.20 -29.05 -35.63
N ARG A 1125 -22.87 -29.22 -35.66
CA ARG A 1125 -22.02 -29.20 -34.46
C ARG A 1125 -22.03 -27.84 -33.75
N ALA A 1126 -22.42 -26.76 -34.43
CA ALA A 1126 -22.52 -25.43 -33.82
C ALA A 1126 -23.53 -25.37 -32.68
N LEU A 1127 -24.59 -26.20 -32.73
CA LEU A 1127 -25.59 -26.30 -31.67
C LEU A 1127 -25.03 -26.86 -30.36
N TRP A 1128 -23.84 -27.45 -30.39
CA TRP A 1128 -23.17 -28.01 -29.19
C TRP A 1128 -22.02 -27.13 -28.70
N LYS A 1129 -21.83 -25.93 -29.27
CA LYS A 1129 -20.81 -24.98 -28.80
C LYS A 1129 -21.11 -24.56 -27.36
N GLY A 1130 -20.08 -24.63 -26.53
CA GLY A 1130 -20.20 -24.35 -25.09
C GLY A 1130 -20.55 -25.57 -24.23
N PHE A 1131 -20.71 -26.77 -24.80
CA PHE A 1131 -20.95 -28.00 -24.03
C PHE A 1131 -19.85 -28.26 -22.99
N ALA A 1132 -18.57 -28.21 -23.40
CA ALA A 1132 -17.44 -28.46 -22.51
C ALA A 1132 -17.38 -27.50 -21.30
N PRO A 1133 -17.43 -26.16 -21.46
CA PRO A 1133 -17.47 -25.27 -20.30
C PRO A 1133 -18.74 -25.44 -19.45
N ALA A 1134 -19.88 -25.80 -20.03
CA ALA A 1134 -21.11 -26.08 -19.26
C ALA A 1134 -20.98 -27.35 -18.40
N MET A 1135 -20.39 -28.42 -18.92
CA MET A 1135 -20.10 -29.64 -18.15
C MET A 1135 -19.04 -29.38 -17.06
N ALA A 1136 -17.98 -28.65 -17.39
CA ALA A 1136 -16.92 -28.29 -16.45
C ALA A 1136 -17.43 -27.40 -15.30
N ARG A 1137 -18.48 -26.60 -15.55
CA ARG A 1137 -19.14 -25.79 -14.53
C ARG A 1137 -19.92 -26.64 -13.50
N ALA A 1138 -20.50 -27.77 -13.93
CA ALA A 1138 -21.54 -28.45 -13.18
C ALA A 1138 -21.08 -28.87 -11.77
N PHE A 1139 -19.87 -29.42 -11.63
CA PHE A 1139 -19.36 -29.83 -10.32
C PHE A 1139 -18.87 -28.66 -9.45
N PRO A 1140 -18.00 -27.74 -9.93
CA PRO A 1140 -17.50 -26.64 -9.09
C PRO A 1140 -18.58 -25.68 -8.63
N ALA A 1141 -19.56 -25.35 -9.48
CA ALA A 1141 -20.64 -24.43 -9.11
C ALA A 1141 -21.54 -25.05 -8.03
N ASN A 1142 -21.88 -26.33 -8.16
CA ASN A 1142 -22.67 -27.04 -7.15
C ASN A 1142 -21.91 -27.19 -5.83
N ALA A 1143 -20.61 -27.53 -5.88
CA ALA A 1143 -19.78 -27.60 -4.68
C ALA A 1143 -19.71 -26.25 -3.94
N ALA A 1144 -19.58 -25.14 -4.70
CA ALA A 1144 -19.60 -23.80 -4.15
C ALA A 1144 -20.95 -23.43 -3.52
N THR A 1145 -22.07 -23.86 -4.11
CA THR A 1145 -23.40 -23.69 -3.51
C THR A 1145 -23.48 -24.34 -2.14
N PHE A 1146 -23.07 -25.61 -2.03
CA PHE A 1146 -23.13 -26.33 -0.77
C PHE A 1146 -22.15 -25.76 0.26
N LEU A 1147 -20.94 -25.38 -0.15
CA LEU A 1147 -20.00 -24.70 0.73
C LEU A 1147 -20.55 -23.35 1.22
N GLY A 1148 -21.21 -22.59 0.35
CA GLY A 1148 -21.89 -21.34 0.72
C GLY A 1148 -23.04 -21.55 1.70
N VAL A 1149 -23.87 -22.57 1.49
CA VAL A 1149 -24.96 -22.97 2.41
C VAL A 1149 -24.41 -23.43 3.75
N GLU A 1150 -23.39 -24.30 3.76
CA GLU A 1150 -22.81 -24.88 4.97
C GLU A 1150 -22.02 -23.83 5.78
N ALA A 1151 -21.21 -23.00 5.12
CA ALA A 1151 -20.47 -21.93 5.78
C ALA A 1151 -21.43 -20.88 6.36
N SER A 1152 -22.46 -20.49 5.62
CA SER A 1152 -23.46 -19.55 6.14
C SER A 1152 -24.28 -20.17 7.28
N ARG A 1153 -24.65 -21.46 7.20
CA ARG A 1153 -25.30 -22.17 8.33
C ARG A 1153 -24.41 -22.22 9.55
N LYS A 1154 -23.14 -22.62 9.44
CA LYS A 1154 -22.19 -22.63 10.57
C LYS A 1154 -21.98 -21.25 11.19
N VAL A 1155 -21.93 -20.21 10.36
CA VAL A 1155 -21.84 -18.83 10.83
C VAL A 1155 -23.13 -18.44 11.55
N MET A 1156 -24.30 -18.75 10.98
CA MET A 1156 -25.58 -18.50 11.63
C MET A 1156 -25.76 -19.32 12.92
N ASP A 1157 -25.30 -20.57 12.99
CA ASP A 1157 -25.34 -21.41 14.19
C ASP A 1157 -24.35 -20.94 15.27
N GLY A 1158 -23.34 -20.14 14.90
CA GLY A 1158 -22.50 -19.40 15.85
C GLY A 1158 -23.11 -18.08 16.32
N PHE A 1159 -24.15 -17.58 15.64
CA PHE A 1159 -24.84 -16.32 15.95
C PHE A 1159 -26.23 -16.49 16.57
N PHE A 1160 -26.81 -17.70 16.53
CA PHE A 1160 -28.17 -18.01 17.02
C PHE A 1160 -28.17 -19.03 18.15
#